data_AF-A0A8T3PUL2-F1
#
_entry.id   AF-A0A8T3PUL2-F1
#
_cell.length_a   1.000
_cell.length_b   1.000
_cell.length_c   1.000
_cell.angle_alpha   90.00
_cell.angle_beta   90.00
_cell.angle_gamma   90.00
#
_symmetry.space_group_name_H-M   'P 1'
#
loop_
_entity.id
_entity.type
_entity.pdbx_description
1 polymer ?
#
loop_
_entity_poly.entity_id
_entity_poly.type
_entity_poly.pdbx_seq_one_letter_code
_entity_poly.pdbx_strand_id
1 'polypeptide(L)'
;MDIRTKVGNRLELTDPFMIASSHWTDNESSFKHLARVEPSAATLKTVSSTKGGDGTSAFGSRERRNLFGTFGAQIGGYTDGPKTVELWNSATALFKSKQARKLLPQSTKLGLSVLYGENYAQLRRDLDLNIIDYVELNWKYTFRDRSLETFGGFLTQVETDLALFLGAFDDKPCIVKLPSEVAQYVATDSLRSILRLLHSKEAVLLTANTGKLCVPPSRLRSDEPLPLDSGVVFGEYLLLQTFTAIRKLDREKRINSQPVPPIIATGGIVDVGAVVDVLAAGADAVQLCSALDLRGVEMVHVLRNQLQSLAAEHETLCAFVSTLRSYPTQWSRTAVASRAYALDDNLAYDVLQKNKSEVEKILTNALRNELGQSDSIASDLESIAAVPSRPTDPLALRIFVPKSNIGAYVIAQTMARRGGLTPIEVEDSQGFKRFLKKTPESWDFAIFPRCVARSIQDDIGATLGRHLFDIPTTVGKSICEIVHDTRIKVEELEEIFYFNGATSQHAVMRYKDYIHPTGLPDTTEIEALKLIPKLNHWESATGILAKPPISRIYKLFCPRDIQPHWGSTWSVPEDLVLLRSSAFAARSTCEEDYKWVLQLISEAHKTIGRSLEERVRELMTTGFLAHCAKLLGLKRGYNGSI
;
A
#
# COMPACT_ATOMS: atom_id res chain seq x y z
N MET A 1 23.95 11.99 -2.52
CA MET A 1 24.80 10.81 -2.81
C MET A 1 24.33 10.20 -4.12
N ASP A 2 25.25 9.90 -5.05
CA ASP A 2 24.91 9.32 -6.36
C ASP A 2 24.74 7.80 -6.23
N ILE A 3 23.52 7.32 -6.46
CA ILE A 3 23.18 5.90 -6.39
C ILE A 3 23.17 5.20 -7.76
N ARG A 4 23.63 5.87 -8.82
CA ARG A 4 23.79 5.24 -10.13
C ARG A 4 24.63 4.00 -10.03
N THR A 5 24.26 2.99 -10.81
CA THR A 5 24.99 1.73 -10.90
C THR A 5 25.13 1.28 -12.34
N LYS A 6 26.19 0.53 -12.62
CA LYS A 6 26.41 -0.13 -13.90
C LYS A 6 26.28 -1.63 -13.69
N VAL A 7 25.40 -2.25 -14.46
CA VAL A 7 25.23 -3.70 -14.47
C VAL A 7 25.98 -4.23 -15.69
N GLY A 8 27.19 -4.70 -15.45
CA GLY A 8 28.14 -5.01 -16.52
C GLY A 8 28.58 -3.77 -17.30
N ASN A 9 29.01 -3.98 -18.55
CA ASN A 9 29.56 -2.93 -19.39
C ASN A 9 28.50 -2.17 -20.21
N ARG A 10 27.29 -2.72 -20.33
CA ARG A 10 26.31 -2.30 -21.35
C ARG A 10 24.99 -1.76 -20.79
N LEU A 11 24.75 -1.84 -19.48
CA LEU A 11 23.52 -1.35 -18.86
C LEU A 11 23.83 -0.40 -17.70
N GLU A 12 23.54 0.88 -17.90
CA GLU A 12 23.66 1.92 -16.88
C GLU A 12 22.28 2.28 -16.32
N LEU A 13 22.19 2.31 -15.00
CA LEU A 13 20.98 2.52 -14.24
C LEU A 13 21.10 3.80 -13.39
N THR A 14 20.04 4.60 -13.34
CA THR A 14 19.95 5.82 -12.52
C THR A 14 19.97 5.53 -11.02
N ASP A 15 19.56 4.32 -10.65
CA ASP A 15 19.55 3.75 -9.31
C ASP A 15 19.58 2.20 -9.43
N PRO A 16 19.81 1.42 -8.35
CA PRO A 16 19.90 -0.04 -8.48
C PRO A 16 18.54 -0.74 -8.62
N PHE A 17 17.42 -0.03 -8.78
CA PHE A 17 16.08 -0.61 -8.75
C PHE A 17 15.50 -0.82 -10.16
N MET A 18 15.29 -2.09 -10.49
CA MET A 18 14.63 -2.52 -11.72
C MET A 18 13.26 -3.11 -11.39
N ILE A 19 12.26 -2.96 -12.27
CA ILE A 19 10.97 -3.63 -12.13
C ILE A 19 11.00 -4.97 -12.87
N ALA A 20 10.52 -6.02 -12.20
CA ALA A 20 10.49 -7.37 -12.74
C ALA A 20 9.38 -7.57 -13.77
N SER A 21 9.61 -8.49 -14.71
CA SER A 21 8.58 -9.07 -15.58
C SER A 21 7.48 -9.69 -14.71
N SER A 22 6.36 -8.97 -14.59
CA SER A 22 5.31 -9.24 -13.61
C SER A 22 3.97 -8.66 -14.06
N HIS A 23 2.99 -8.51 -13.17
CA HIS A 23 1.73 -7.81 -13.48
C HIS A 23 1.87 -6.29 -13.36
N TRP A 24 2.95 -5.78 -12.78
CA TRP A 24 3.27 -4.35 -12.80
C TRP A 24 3.78 -3.87 -14.15
N THR A 25 4.03 -4.78 -15.09
CA THR A 25 4.54 -4.46 -16.43
C THR A 25 3.68 -5.08 -17.54
N ASP A 26 2.38 -5.30 -17.28
CA ASP A 26 1.48 -6.04 -18.18
C ASP A 26 0.44 -5.17 -18.95
N ASN A 27 0.17 -3.95 -18.52
CA ASN A 27 -0.89 -3.15 -19.11
C ASN A 27 -0.68 -1.65 -18.94
N GLU A 28 -1.54 -0.86 -19.60
CA GLU A 28 -1.48 0.60 -19.62
C GLU A 28 -1.53 1.23 -18.23
N SER A 29 -2.44 0.75 -17.38
CA SER A 29 -2.59 1.25 -16.01
C SER A 29 -1.31 1.01 -15.23
N SER A 30 -0.75 -0.20 -15.32
CA SER A 30 0.51 -0.53 -14.68
C SER A 30 1.66 0.37 -15.16
N PHE A 31 1.74 0.66 -16.47
CA PHE A 31 2.74 1.60 -17.00
C PHE A 31 2.55 3.03 -16.49
N LYS A 32 1.31 3.53 -16.41
CA LYS A 32 1.01 4.84 -15.83
C LYS A 32 1.42 4.93 -14.37
N HIS A 33 1.17 3.88 -13.58
CA HIS A 33 1.62 3.82 -12.20
C HIS A 33 3.15 3.80 -12.09
N LEU A 34 3.83 3.01 -12.93
CA LEU A 34 5.29 2.99 -12.95
C LEU A 34 5.90 4.31 -13.41
N ALA A 35 5.26 5.04 -14.33
CA ALA A 35 5.75 6.33 -14.79
C ALA A 35 5.88 7.35 -13.64
N ARG A 36 4.99 7.29 -12.64
CA ARG A 36 5.03 8.17 -11.45
C ARG A 36 6.26 7.96 -10.57
N VAL A 37 6.88 6.78 -10.63
CA VAL A 37 8.03 6.44 -9.77
C VAL A 37 9.36 6.36 -10.50
N GLU A 38 9.34 6.68 -11.80
CA GLU A 38 10.48 6.76 -12.70
C GLU A 38 11.52 5.65 -12.44
N PRO A 39 11.16 4.36 -12.58
CA PRO A 39 12.08 3.28 -12.27
C PRO A 39 13.28 3.35 -13.22
N SER A 40 14.46 3.00 -12.74
CA SER A 40 15.65 3.01 -13.60
C SER A 40 15.52 2.03 -14.77
N ALA A 41 14.83 0.91 -14.55
CA ALA A 41 14.50 -0.04 -15.61
C ALA A 41 13.16 -0.73 -15.33
N ALA A 42 12.44 -1.11 -16.38
CA ALA A 42 11.23 -1.90 -16.30
C ALA A 42 11.27 -3.06 -17.30
N THR A 43 11.15 -4.28 -16.79
CA THR A 43 11.16 -5.49 -17.63
C THR A 43 9.72 -5.88 -17.96
N LEU A 44 9.38 -5.83 -19.23
CA LEU A 44 8.06 -6.22 -19.73
C LEU A 44 7.79 -7.72 -19.55
N LYS A 45 6.51 -8.07 -19.62
CA LYS A 45 6.04 -9.45 -19.49
C LYS A 45 6.76 -10.38 -20.47
N THR A 46 6.97 -11.61 -20.01
CA THR A 46 7.63 -12.64 -20.81
C THR A 46 6.86 -12.98 -22.07
N VAL A 47 7.56 -12.99 -23.21
CA VAL A 47 7.03 -13.35 -24.53
C VAL A 47 7.28 -14.83 -24.82
N SER A 48 6.29 -15.48 -25.43
CA SER A 48 6.39 -16.82 -25.97
C SER A 48 5.47 -16.94 -27.19
N SER A 49 6.05 -17.29 -28.35
CA SER A 49 5.27 -17.52 -29.57
C SER A 49 4.46 -18.81 -29.49
N THR A 50 4.91 -19.75 -28.64
CA THR A 50 4.31 -21.09 -28.52
C THR A 50 3.25 -21.20 -27.42
N LYS A 51 3.37 -20.42 -26.35
CA LYS A 51 2.52 -20.51 -25.14
C LYS A 51 1.82 -19.20 -24.79
N GLY A 52 2.22 -18.08 -25.40
CA GLY A 52 1.71 -16.75 -25.09
C GLY A 52 0.35 -16.46 -25.71
N GLY A 53 -0.40 -15.58 -25.06
CA GLY A 53 -1.69 -15.09 -25.52
C GLY A 53 -1.74 -13.56 -25.57
N ASP A 54 -2.96 -13.02 -25.63
CA ASP A 54 -3.25 -11.59 -25.54
C ASP A 54 -3.51 -11.11 -24.11
N GLY A 55 -3.30 -12.01 -23.12
CA GLY A 55 -3.64 -11.76 -21.72
C GLY A 55 -5.06 -12.20 -21.33
N THR A 56 -5.85 -12.73 -22.27
CA THR A 56 -7.16 -13.32 -22.01
C THR A 56 -7.12 -14.85 -22.11
N SER A 57 -8.07 -15.55 -21.46
CA SER A 57 -8.16 -17.00 -21.51
C SER A 57 -9.59 -17.49 -21.36
N ALA A 58 -10.01 -18.38 -22.26
CA ALA A 58 -11.26 -19.13 -22.15
C ALA A 58 -11.21 -20.18 -21.03
N PHE A 59 -10.00 -20.57 -20.59
CA PHE A 59 -9.75 -21.63 -19.61
C PHE A 59 -9.59 -21.10 -18.17
N GLY A 60 -10.05 -19.86 -17.91
CA GLY A 60 -10.08 -19.27 -16.56
C GLY A 60 -9.01 -18.21 -16.29
N SER A 61 -9.09 -17.61 -15.10
CA SER A 61 -8.17 -16.58 -14.59
C SER A 61 -7.01 -17.18 -13.80
N ARG A 62 -5.99 -16.37 -13.52
CA ARG A 62 -4.94 -16.77 -12.56
C ARG A 62 -5.52 -16.84 -11.15
N GLU A 63 -5.22 -17.92 -10.45
CA GLU A 63 -5.41 -18.00 -9.01
C GLU A 63 -4.30 -17.19 -8.33
N ARG A 64 -4.70 -16.38 -7.34
CA ARG A 64 -3.77 -15.66 -6.47
C ARG A 64 -4.27 -15.74 -5.04
N ARG A 65 -3.40 -16.17 -4.14
CA ARG A 65 -3.67 -16.26 -2.70
C ARG A 65 -2.61 -15.47 -1.94
N ASN A 66 -3.01 -14.76 -0.89
CA ASN A 66 -2.08 -14.05 -0.02
C ASN A 66 -1.54 -15.03 1.03
N LEU A 67 -0.24 -14.95 1.31
CA LEU A 67 0.40 -15.79 2.33
C LEU A 67 0.76 -14.99 3.57
N PHE A 68 0.52 -15.58 4.74
CA PHE A 68 0.68 -14.92 6.03
C PHE A 68 1.74 -15.60 6.90
N GLY A 69 2.56 -14.80 7.56
CA GLY A 69 3.51 -15.23 8.58
C GLY A 69 2.80 -15.63 9.88
N THR A 70 3.58 -16.16 10.83
CA THR A 70 3.05 -16.68 12.12
C THR A 70 2.30 -15.61 12.93
N PHE A 71 2.68 -14.34 12.75
CA PHE A 71 2.09 -13.19 13.43
C PHE A 71 1.03 -12.46 12.59
N GLY A 72 0.57 -13.04 11.48
CA GLY A 72 -0.51 -12.49 10.66
C GLY A 72 -0.10 -11.43 9.62
N ALA A 73 1.18 -11.04 9.57
CA ALA A 73 1.71 -10.17 8.52
C ALA A 73 1.70 -10.89 7.16
N GLN A 74 1.36 -10.18 6.08
CA GLN A 74 1.44 -10.75 4.73
C GLN A 74 2.92 -10.79 4.29
N ILE A 75 3.43 -12.00 4.04
CA ILE A 75 4.85 -12.24 3.70
C ILE A 75 5.06 -12.51 2.20
N GLY A 76 3.97 -12.62 1.44
CA GLY A 76 4.02 -12.92 0.01
C GLY A 76 2.68 -13.33 -0.56
N GLY A 77 2.74 -14.09 -1.65
CA GLY A 77 1.58 -14.69 -2.28
C GLY A 77 1.92 -15.96 -3.05
N TYR A 78 0.88 -16.73 -3.29
CA TYR A 78 0.86 -17.88 -4.19
C TYR A 78 0.16 -17.47 -5.48
N THR A 79 0.63 -18.00 -6.61
CA THR A 79 -0.08 -17.86 -7.87
C THR A 79 0.07 -19.07 -8.77
N ASP A 80 -1.03 -19.40 -9.44
CA ASP A 80 -1.12 -20.43 -10.47
C ASP A 80 -2.07 -19.96 -11.58
N GLY A 81 -2.05 -20.59 -12.74
CA GLY A 81 -2.99 -20.31 -13.82
C GLY A 81 -2.48 -20.55 -15.24
N PRO A 82 -3.32 -20.30 -16.24
CA PRO A 82 -3.02 -20.60 -17.64
C PRO A 82 -1.90 -19.71 -18.21
N LYS A 83 -1.01 -20.33 -18.98
CA LYS A 83 0.16 -19.65 -19.59
C LYS A 83 -0.23 -18.55 -20.58
N THR A 84 -1.38 -18.67 -21.25
CA THR A 84 -1.89 -17.66 -22.19
C THR A 84 -2.27 -16.34 -21.53
N VAL A 85 -2.53 -16.36 -20.21
CA VAL A 85 -2.72 -15.15 -19.39
C VAL A 85 -1.39 -14.67 -18.81
N GLU A 86 -0.47 -15.60 -18.52
CA GLU A 86 0.83 -15.28 -17.93
C GLU A 86 1.84 -14.70 -18.94
N LEU A 87 1.79 -15.14 -20.20
CA LEU A 87 2.80 -14.85 -21.23
C LEU A 87 2.15 -14.13 -22.42
N TRP A 88 2.89 -13.25 -23.08
CA TRP A 88 2.44 -12.60 -24.31
C TRP A 88 2.86 -13.35 -25.55
N ASN A 89 2.00 -13.34 -26.57
CA ASN A 89 2.42 -13.63 -27.94
C ASN A 89 3.18 -12.42 -28.54
N SER A 90 3.87 -12.61 -29.67
CA SER A 90 4.70 -11.58 -30.31
C SER A 90 3.94 -10.31 -30.67
N ALA A 91 2.71 -10.44 -31.19
CA ALA A 91 1.88 -9.30 -31.57
C ALA A 91 1.48 -8.44 -30.35
N THR A 92 1.08 -9.09 -29.26
CA THR A 92 0.76 -8.43 -28.00
C THR A 92 2.00 -7.76 -27.41
N ALA A 93 3.13 -8.45 -27.43
CA ALA A 93 4.40 -7.91 -26.95
C ALA A 93 4.83 -6.66 -27.72
N LEU A 94 4.70 -6.65 -29.05
CA LEU A 94 4.97 -5.47 -29.88
C LEU A 94 4.07 -4.30 -29.50
N PHE A 95 2.76 -4.54 -29.42
CA PHE A 95 1.78 -3.51 -29.05
C PHE A 95 2.05 -2.94 -27.66
N LYS A 96 2.24 -3.80 -26.66
CA LYS A 96 2.49 -3.40 -25.26
C LYS A 96 3.84 -2.73 -25.09
N SER A 97 4.87 -3.11 -25.84
CA SER A 97 6.19 -2.45 -25.80
C SER A 97 6.09 -1.00 -26.29
N LYS A 98 5.37 -0.76 -27.40
CA LYS A 98 5.11 0.60 -27.90
C LYS A 98 4.31 1.43 -26.91
N GLN A 99 3.31 0.82 -26.27
CA GLN A 99 2.52 1.48 -25.22
C GLN A 99 3.39 1.85 -24.01
N ALA A 100 4.23 0.92 -23.53
CA ALA A 100 5.14 1.18 -22.42
C ALA A 100 6.12 2.30 -22.74
N ARG A 101 6.75 2.28 -23.93
CA ARG A 101 7.68 3.33 -24.34
C ARG A 101 7.05 4.72 -24.44
N LYS A 102 5.75 4.79 -24.79
CA LYS A 102 5.01 6.06 -24.84
C LYS A 102 4.73 6.62 -23.44
N LEU A 103 4.52 5.75 -22.45
CA LEU A 103 4.04 6.13 -21.12
C LEU A 103 5.16 6.25 -20.08
N LEU A 104 6.19 5.43 -20.18
CA LEU A 104 7.33 5.45 -19.27
C LEU A 104 8.30 6.59 -19.64
N PRO A 105 8.97 7.21 -18.66
CA PRO A 105 10.01 8.22 -18.90
C PRO A 105 11.10 7.71 -19.84
N GLN A 106 11.69 8.61 -20.63
CA GLN A 106 12.82 8.27 -21.51
C GLN A 106 14.06 7.80 -20.75
N SER A 107 14.19 8.19 -19.48
CA SER A 107 15.24 7.72 -18.57
C SER A 107 15.08 6.25 -18.19
N THR A 108 13.87 5.70 -18.21
CA THR A 108 13.60 4.29 -17.87
C THR A 108 14.09 3.36 -18.97
N LYS A 109 15.00 2.45 -18.61
CA LYS A 109 15.44 1.37 -19.50
C LYS A 109 14.33 0.34 -19.67
N LEU A 110 13.85 0.12 -20.89
CA LEU A 110 12.79 -0.83 -21.18
C LEU A 110 13.38 -2.19 -21.58
N GLY A 111 13.10 -3.20 -20.78
CA GLY A 111 13.50 -4.58 -21.05
C GLY A 111 12.40 -5.42 -21.64
N LEU A 112 12.75 -6.41 -22.44
CA LEU A 112 11.82 -7.45 -22.88
C LEU A 112 12.24 -8.83 -22.34
N SER A 113 11.35 -9.50 -21.60
CA SER A 113 11.57 -10.87 -21.16
C SER A 113 11.10 -11.88 -22.23
N VAL A 114 11.89 -12.91 -22.50
CA VAL A 114 11.64 -13.94 -23.52
C VAL A 114 11.77 -15.32 -22.87
N LEU A 115 10.85 -16.23 -23.20
CA LEU A 115 10.87 -17.58 -22.64
C LEU A 115 11.97 -18.46 -23.28
N TYR A 116 12.55 -19.36 -22.48
CA TYR A 116 13.41 -20.45 -22.96
C TYR A 116 12.77 -21.28 -24.09
N GLY A 117 13.58 -21.68 -25.07
CA GLY A 117 13.20 -22.61 -26.14
C GLY A 117 12.38 -21.97 -27.25
N GLU A 118 12.39 -20.64 -27.35
CA GLU A 118 11.70 -19.89 -28.39
C GLU A 118 12.58 -19.74 -29.65
N ASN A 119 11.96 -19.42 -30.78
CA ASN A 119 12.70 -19.04 -31.99
C ASN A 119 13.15 -17.59 -31.89
N TYR A 120 14.32 -17.36 -31.30
CA TYR A 120 14.85 -16.01 -31.03
C TYR A 120 15.05 -15.17 -32.28
N ALA A 121 15.46 -15.78 -33.40
CA ALA A 121 15.61 -15.09 -34.68
C ALA A 121 14.26 -14.62 -35.24
N GLN A 122 13.20 -15.42 -35.07
CA GLN A 122 11.85 -14.99 -35.42
C GLN A 122 11.36 -13.86 -34.51
N LEU A 123 11.52 -14.00 -33.19
CA LEU A 123 11.13 -12.96 -32.24
C LEU A 123 11.83 -11.62 -32.53
N ARG A 124 13.13 -11.64 -32.85
CA ARG A 124 13.87 -10.44 -33.28
C ARG A 124 13.23 -9.75 -34.49
N ARG A 125 12.67 -10.51 -35.44
CA ARG A 125 12.01 -9.96 -36.63
C ARG A 125 10.61 -9.43 -36.32
N ASP A 126 9.88 -10.09 -35.43
CA ASP A 126 8.49 -9.74 -35.10
C ASP A 126 8.38 -8.53 -34.17
N LEU A 127 9.45 -8.21 -33.45
CA LEU A 127 9.46 -7.20 -32.40
C LEU A 127 10.25 -5.96 -32.82
N ASP A 128 9.84 -4.80 -32.34
CA ASP A 128 10.55 -3.54 -32.54
C ASP A 128 11.65 -3.39 -31.48
N LEU A 129 12.86 -3.87 -31.79
CA LEU A 129 13.98 -3.80 -30.85
C LEU A 129 14.57 -2.39 -30.71
N ASN A 130 14.18 -1.41 -31.53
CA ASN A 130 14.70 -0.05 -31.40
C ASN A 130 14.18 0.63 -30.13
N ILE A 131 13.00 0.23 -29.66
CA ILE A 131 12.40 0.74 -28.42
C ILE A 131 12.77 -0.10 -27.19
N ILE A 132 13.57 -1.15 -27.34
CA ILE A 132 14.00 -2.05 -26.27
C ILE A 132 15.47 -1.80 -25.94
N ASP A 133 15.76 -1.54 -24.67
CA ASP A 133 17.10 -1.23 -24.19
C ASP A 133 17.89 -2.48 -23.80
N TYR A 134 17.21 -3.55 -23.38
CA TYR A 134 17.84 -4.83 -23.02
C TYR A 134 16.86 -6.01 -23.17
N VAL A 135 17.37 -7.23 -23.23
CA VAL A 135 16.55 -8.45 -23.30
C VAL A 135 16.87 -9.40 -22.14
N GLU A 136 15.85 -10.07 -21.62
CA GLU A 136 15.95 -11.03 -20.51
C GLU A 136 15.52 -12.42 -20.99
N LEU A 137 16.39 -13.42 -20.90
CA LEU A 137 16.05 -14.83 -21.11
C LEU A 137 15.51 -15.44 -19.82
N ASN A 138 14.30 -15.98 -19.86
CA ASN A 138 13.58 -16.45 -18.70
C ASN A 138 13.46 -17.98 -18.66
N TRP A 139 14.18 -18.60 -17.73
CA TRP A 139 14.22 -20.07 -17.56
C TRP A 139 13.21 -20.63 -16.56
N LYS A 140 12.15 -19.87 -16.25
CA LYS A 140 11.18 -20.21 -15.19
C LYS A 140 10.63 -21.63 -15.23
N TYR A 141 10.42 -22.23 -16.40
CA TYR A 141 9.89 -23.61 -16.55
C TYR A 141 10.94 -24.65 -16.92
N THR A 142 12.17 -24.24 -17.21
CA THR A 142 13.19 -25.08 -17.85
C THR A 142 13.65 -26.22 -16.94
N PHE A 143 13.79 -25.93 -15.64
CA PHE A 143 14.37 -26.85 -14.66
C PHE A 143 13.34 -27.50 -13.71
N ARG A 144 12.05 -27.29 -13.95
CA ARG A 144 10.99 -27.88 -13.12
C ARG A 144 10.93 -29.38 -13.39
N ASP A 145 10.77 -30.16 -12.33
CA ASP A 145 10.50 -31.61 -12.38
C ASP A 145 11.66 -32.47 -12.94
N ARG A 146 12.92 -31.98 -12.91
CA ARG A 146 14.11 -32.73 -13.33
C ARG A 146 14.99 -33.14 -12.14
N SER A 147 15.41 -34.40 -12.09
CA SER A 147 16.39 -34.90 -11.12
C SER A 147 17.82 -34.57 -11.55
N LEU A 148 18.74 -34.51 -10.58
CA LEU A 148 20.19 -34.34 -10.78
C LEU A 148 20.78 -35.31 -11.82
N GLU A 149 20.25 -36.53 -11.89
CA GLU A 149 20.73 -37.60 -12.77
C GLU A 149 20.42 -37.33 -14.26
N THR A 150 19.36 -36.58 -14.55
CA THR A 150 18.96 -36.20 -15.92
C THR A 150 19.57 -34.87 -16.39
N PHE A 151 20.37 -34.23 -15.53
CA PHE A 151 20.83 -32.86 -15.72
C PHE A 151 21.92 -32.75 -16.81
N GLY A 152 22.81 -33.75 -16.93
CA GLY A 152 23.96 -33.71 -17.84
C GLY A 152 23.62 -33.49 -19.33
N GLY A 153 22.79 -34.35 -19.92
CA GLY A 153 22.39 -34.22 -21.33
C GLY A 153 21.46 -33.02 -21.61
N PHE A 154 20.75 -32.55 -20.58
CA PHE A 154 19.90 -31.37 -20.67
C PHE A 154 20.71 -30.07 -20.70
N LEU A 155 21.87 -30.02 -20.03
CA LEU A 155 22.72 -28.83 -20.03
C LEU A 155 23.21 -28.46 -21.42
N THR A 156 23.58 -29.41 -22.26
CA THR A 156 23.99 -29.12 -23.64
C THR A 156 22.85 -28.46 -24.43
N GLN A 157 21.60 -28.83 -24.17
CA GLN A 157 20.44 -28.15 -24.76
C GLN A 157 20.29 -26.73 -24.23
N VAL A 158 20.46 -26.54 -22.92
CA VAL A 158 20.42 -25.21 -22.28
C VAL A 158 21.54 -24.30 -22.80
N GLU A 159 22.75 -24.82 -22.96
CA GLU A 159 23.89 -24.10 -23.52
C GLU A 159 23.66 -23.72 -24.98
N THR A 160 23.10 -24.64 -25.78
CA THR A 160 22.77 -24.39 -27.18
C THR A 160 21.71 -23.30 -27.30
N ASP A 161 20.62 -23.41 -26.54
CA ASP A 161 19.55 -22.41 -26.49
C ASP A 161 20.08 -21.04 -26.03
N LEU A 162 20.93 -21.03 -25.00
CA LEU A 162 21.59 -19.82 -24.52
C LEU A 162 22.46 -19.18 -25.60
N ALA A 163 23.26 -19.96 -26.33
CA ALA A 163 24.08 -19.47 -27.41
C ALA A 163 23.23 -18.87 -28.55
N LEU A 164 22.11 -19.50 -28.90
CA LEU A 164 21.15 -18.98 -29.87
C LEU A 164 20.52 -17.66 -29.42
N PHE A 165 20.13 -17.56 -28.14
CA PHE A 165 19.59 -16.32 -27.57
C PHE A 165 20.64 -15.19 -27.61
N LEU A 166 21.85 -15.45 -27.10
CA LEU A 166 22.92 -14.45 -27.05
C LEU A 166 23.37 -14.03 -28.45
N GLY A 167 23.33 -14.94 -29.43
CA GLY A 167 23.61 -14.62 -30.83
C GLY A 167 22.49 -13.80 -31.50
N ALA A 168 21.23 -14.08 -31.18
CA ALA A 168 20.10 -13.35 -31.74
C ALA A 168 19.99 -11.91 -31.21
N PHE A 169 20.51 -11.61 -30.02
CA PHE A 169 20.39 -10.29 -29.38
C PHE A 169 21.75 -9.70 -28.98
N ASP A 170 22.80 -9.99 -29.74
CA ASP A 170 24.18 -9.56 -29.45
C ASP A 170 24.36 -8.02 -29.41
N ASP A 171 23.54 -7.29 -30.15
CA ASP A 171 23.46 -5.83 -30.16
C ASP A 171 22.79 -5.22 -28.92
N LYS A 172 22.20 -6.04 -28.04
CA LYS A 172 21.56 -5.61 -26.79
C LYS A 172 22.26 -6.16 -25.55
N PRO A 173 22.22 -5.46 -24.40
CA PRO A 173 22.49 -6.06 -23.11
C PRO A 173 21.56 -7.27 -22.89
N CYS A 174 22.16 -8.43 -22.60
CA CYS A 174 21.44 -9.68 -22.36
C CYS A 174 21.47 -10.02 -20.87
N ILE A 175 20.30 -10.29 -20.30
CA ILE A 175 20.11 -10.75 -18.92
C ILE A 175 19.61 -12.19 -18.96
N VAL A 176 20.14 -13.07 -18.13
CA VAL A 176 19.69 -14.47 -18.04
C VAL A 176 19.17 -14.76 -16.64
N LYS A 177 17.87 -15.06 -16.55
CA LYS A 177 17.11 -15.22 -15.31
C LYS A 177 17.05 -16.68 -14.88
N LEU A 178 17.79 -17.00 -13.82
CA LEU A 178 17.82 -18.33 -13.23
C LEU A 178 16.61 -18.57 -12.32
N PRO A 179 15.99 -19.76 -12.39
CA PRO A 179 15.03 -20.18 -11.39
C PRO A 179 15.71 -20.51 -10.05
N SER A 180 14.96 -20.35 -8.96
CA SER A 180 15.43 -20.58 -7.60
C SER A 180 16.01 -21.98 -7.38
N GLU A 181 15.45 -22.97 -8.07
CA GLU A 181 15.79 -24.38 -8.04
C GLU A 181 17.22 -24.64 -8.54
N VAL A 182 17.78 -23.73 -9.35
CA VAL A 182 19.15 -23.83 -9.87
C VAL A 182 20.18 -23.26 -8.90
N ALA A 183 19.77 -22.48 -7.90
CA ALA A 183 20.68 -21.86 -6.93
C ALA A 183 21.56 -22.86 -6.16
N GLN A 184 21.07 -24.09 -5.96
CA GLN A 184 21.84 -25.15 -5.30
C GLN A 184 22.98 -25.70 -6.18
N TYR A 185 22.89 -25.55 -7.50
CA TYR A 185 23.88 -26.06 -8.46
C TYR A 185 24.98 -25.06 -8.84
N VAL A 186 24.97 -23.88 -8.22
CA VAL A 186 25.91 -22.77 -8.51
C VAL A 186 27.39 -23.17 -8.43
N ALA A 187 27.74 -24.16 -7.62
CA ALA A 187 29.13 -24.62 -7.43
C ALA A 187 29.46 -25.93 -8.19
N THR A 188 28.59 -26.37 -9.11
CA THR A 188 28.81 -27.59 -9.90
C THR A 188 29.52 -27.29 -11.22
N ASP A 189 30.32 -28.22 -11.74
CA ASP A 189 30.99 -28.08 -13.04
C ASP A 189 30.00 -27.78 -14.17
N SER A 190 28.82 -28.37 -14.07
CA SER A 190 27.67 -28.18 -14.95
C SER A 190 27.22 -26.73 -15.13
N LEU A 191 27.23 -25.91 -14.07
CA LEU A 191 26.83 -24.50 -14.20
C LEU A 191 28.01 -23.60 -14.61
N ARG A 192 29.26 -24.05 -14.40
CA ARG A 192 30.46 -23.27 -14.74
C ARG A 192 30.56 -22.97 -16.23
N SER A 193 30.19 -23.90 -17.10
CA SER A 193 30.18 -23.68 -18.56
C SER A 193 29.20 -22.58 -18.95
N ILE A 194 27.98 -22.60 -18.39
CA ILE A 194 26.97 -21.55 -18.56
C ILE A 194 27.52 -20.20 -18.07
N LEU A 195 28.09 -20.14 -16.86
CA LEU A 195 28.64 -18.89 -16.30
C LEU A 195 29.78 -18.33 -17.17
N ARG A 196 30.66 -19.19 -17.71
CA ARG A 196 31.72 -18.79 -18.64
C ARG A 196 31.14 -18.23 -19.94
N LEU A 197 30.15 -18.90 -20.52
CA LEU A 197 29.47 -18.43 -21.72
C LEU A 197 28.85 -17.04 -21.49
N LEU A 198 28.12 -16.86 -20.39
CA LEU A 198 27.56 -15.56 -20.01
C LEU A 198 28.64 -14.50 -19.87
N HIS A 199 29.72 -14.78 -19.14
CA HIS A 199 30.80 -13.84 -18.93
C HIS A 199 31.50 -13.46 -20.26
N SER A 200 31.80 -14.44 -21.12
CA SER A 200 32.43 -14.22 -22.43
C SER A 200 31.59 -13.39 -23.41
N LYS A 201 30.27 -13.36 -23.19
CA LYS A 201 29.31 -12.58 -23.98
C LYS A 201 28.87 -11.29 -23.27
N GLU A 202 29.53 -10.95 -22.17
CA GLU A 202 29.20 -9.81 -21.30
C GLU A 202 27.72 -9.81 -20.85
N ALA A 203 27.11 -10.98 -20.76
CA ALA A 203 25.74 -11.14 -20.30
C ALA A 203 25.66 -11.04 -18.77
N VAL A 204 24.50 -10.63 -18.29
CA VAL A 204 24.20 -10.43 -16.87
C VAL A 204 23.41 -11.60 -16.35
N LEU A 205 23.70 -12.03 -15.12
CA LEU A 205 22.95 -13.05 -14.42
C LEU A 205 21.89 -12.43 -13.53
N LEU A 206 20.67 -12.98 -13.53
CA LEU A 206 19.60 -12.57 -12.64
C LEU A 206 19.14 -13.74 -11.77
N THR A 207 19.23 -13.60 -10.44
CA THR A 207 18.98 -14.69 -9.48
C THR A 207 18.31 -14.18 -8.20
N ALA A 208 17.25 -14.79 -7.66
CA ALA A 208 16.57 -16.03 -8.04
C ALA A 208 15.08 -15.81 -8.34
N ASN A 209 14.57 -16.35 -9.46
CA ASN A 209 13.16 -16.30 -9.83
C ASN A 209 12.25 -17.05 -8.82
N THR A 210 10.93 -16.95 -8.95
CA THR A 210 9.94 -17.66 -8.10
C THR A 210 10.17 -19.17 -8.06
N GLY A 211 9.97 -19.81 -6.90
CA GLY A 211 10.05 -21.26 -6.72
C GLY A 211 8.68 -21.95 -6.58
N LYS A 212 8.60 -23.21 -7.03
CA LYS A 212 7.47 -24.10 -6.72
C LYS A 212 7.60 -24.60 -5.29
N LEU A 213 6.60 -24.33 -4.44
CA LEU A 213 6.56 -24.79 -3.05
C LEU A 213 5.12 -25.16 -2.69
N CYS A 214 4.96 -26.23 -1.92
CA CYS A 214 3.70 -26.54 -1.25
C CYS A 214 3.45 -25.51 -0.14
N VAL A 215 2.27 -24.90 -0.13
CA VAL A 215 1.88 -23.94 0.92
C VAL A 215 0.99 -24.67 1.95
N PRO A 216 1.37 -24.72 3.23
CA PRO A 216 0.55 -25.36 4.23
C PRO A 216 -0.65 -24.48 4.62
N PRO A 217 -1.78 -25.08 5.05
CA PRO A 217 -2.99 -24.35 5.47
C PRO A 217 -2.76 -23.26 6.53
N SER A 218 -1.77 -23.46 7.42
CA SER A 218 -1.42 -22.50 8.48
C SER A 218 -0.88 -21.15 7.96
N ARG A 219 -0.56 -21.05 6.66
CA ARG A 219 -0.12 -19.81 5.99
C ARG A 219 -1.23 -19.13 5.20
N LEU A 220 -2.41 -19.75 5.15
CA LEU A 220 -3.63 -19.22 4.55
C LEU A 220 -4.55 -18.68 5.65
N ARG A 221 -5.59 -17.93 5.27
CA ARG A 221 -6.60 -17.50 6.25
C ARG A 221 -7.43 -18.69 6.70
N SER A 222 -7.97 -18.62 7.92
CA SER A 222 -8.65 -19.72 8.60
C SER A 222 -9.89 -20.26 7.88
N ASP A 223 -10.44 -19.51 6.92
CA ASP A 223 -11.54 -19.91 6.04
C ASP A 223 -11.07 -20.73 4.82
N GLU A 224 -9.77 -20.90 4.59
CA GLU A 224 -9.18 -21.57 3.43
C GLU A 224 -8.17 -22.67 3.82
N PRO A 225 -8.60 -23.77 4.49
CA PRO A 225 -7.68 -24.69 5.17
C PRO A 225 -7.03 -25.75 4.27
N LEU A 226 -6.91 -25.54 2.95
CA LEU A 226 -6.34 -26.54 2.03
C LEU A 226 -4.91 -26.20 1.59
N PRO A 227 -4.00 -27.20 1.50
CA PRO A 227 -2.68 -26.97 0.95
C PRO A 227 -2.73 -26.60 -0.54
N LEU A 228 -1.74 -25.83 -1.01
CA LEU A 228 -1.61 -25.43 -2.42
C LEU A 228 -0.34 -26.05 -3.02
N ASP A 229 -0.50 -26.89 -4.06
CA ASP A 229 0.58 -27.81 -4.51
C ASP A 229 1.11 -27.55 -5.93
N SER A 230 0.42 -26.75 -6.76
CA SER A 230 0.71 -26.63 -8.21
C SER A 230 1.34 -25.31 -8.67
N GLY A 231 1.34 -24.28 -7.83
CA GLY A 231 1.69 -22.91 -8.21
C GLY A 231 3.11 -22.52 -7.84
N VAL A 232 3.41 -21.23 -8.03
CA VAL A 232 4.64 -20.62 -7.55
C VAL A 232 4.35 -19.70 -6.39
N VAL A 233 5.31 -19.60 -5.49
CA VAL A 233 5.28 -18.60 -4.45
C VAL A 233 6.15 -17.42 -4.89
N PHE A 234 5.72 -16.19 -4.59
CA PHE A 234 6.54 -14.96 -4.59
C PHE A 234 6.48 -14.24 -3.22
N GLY A 235 7.57 -13.61 -2.76
CA GLY A 235 7.59 -12.90 -1.46
C GLY A 235 8.87 -13.09 -0.64
N GLU A 236 8.85 -12.61 0.60
CA GLU A 236 9.99 -12.48 1.52
C GLU A 236 10.73 -13.81 1.79
N TYR A 237 10.02 -14.93 1.79
CA TYR A 237 10.61 -16.26 2.04
C TYR A 237 11.66 -16.67 0.97
N LEU A 238 11.72 -16.01 -0.19
CA LEU A 238 12.79 -16.24 -1.18
C LEU A 238 14.12 -15.57 -0.80
N LEU A 239 14.12 -14.60 0.13
CA LEU A 239 15.28 -13.73 0.37
C LEU A 239 16.52 -14.53 0.75
N LEU A 240 16.39 -15.47 1.69
CA LEU A 240 17.52 -16.28 2.16
C LEU A 240 18.11 -17.13 1.03
N GLN A 241 17.27 -17.64 0.14
CA GLN A 241 17.70 -18.42 -1.02
C GLN A 241 18.44 -17.54 -2.03
N THR A 242 17.88 -16.37 -2.35
CA THR A 242 18.51 -15.36 -3.22
C THR A 242 19.87 -14.92 -2.67
N PHE A 243 19.92 -14.54 -1.40
CA PHE A 243 21.14 -14.14 -0.71
C PHE A 243 22.21 -15.24 -0.74
N THR A 244 21.83 -16.47 -0.42
CA THR A 244 22.74 -17.62 -0.43
C THR A 244 23.29 -17.89 -1.83
N ALA A 245 22.45 -17.79 -2.87
CA ALA A 245 22.88 -17.98 -4.25
C ALA A 245 23.94 -16.95 -4.67
N ILE A 246 23.71 -15.68 -4.35
CA ILE A 246 24.64 -14.58 -4.66
C ILE A 246 25.96 -14.77 -3.92
N ARG A 247 25.91 -15.09 -2.62
CA ARG A 247 27.12 -15.36 -1.82
C ARG A 247 27.95 -16.52 -2.37
N LYS A 248 27.30 -17.58 -2.85
CA LYS A 248 28.01 -18.71 -3.51
C LYS A 248 28.69 -18.24 -4.79
N LEU A 249 28.01 -17.48 -5.65
CA LEU A 249 28.59 -16.91 -6.87
C LEU A 249 29.78 -15.98 -6.58
N ASP A 250 29.63 -15.04 -5.65
CA ASP A 250 30.70 -14.12 -5.24
C ASP A 250 31.91 -14.88 -4.65
N ARG A 251 31.67 -15.96 -3.89
CA ARG A 251 32.74 -16.82 -3.39
C ARG A 251 33.50 -17.51 -4.52
N GLU A 252 32.81 -18.07 -5.52
CA GLU A 252 33.45 -18.69 -6.70
C GLU A 252 34.32 -17.68 -7.47
N LYS A 253 33.85 -16.43 -7.57
CA LYS A 253 34.62 -15.33 -8.19
C LYS A 253 35.91 -15.04 -7.42
N ARG A 254 35.85 -14.91 -6.09
CA ARG A 254 36.99 -14.49 -5.26
C ARG A 254 38.01 -15.60 -5.01
N ILE A 255 37.57 -16.83 -4.76
CA ILE A 255 38.44 -17.93 -4.36
C ILE A 255 38.96 -18.69 -5.58
N ASN A 256 38.06 -19.02 -6.52
CA ASN A 256 38.37 -19.92 -7.63
C ASN A 256 38.75 -19.16 -8.91
N SER A 257 38.90 -17.83 -8.83
CA SER A 257 39.13 -16.91 -9.95
C SER A 257 38.19 -17.18 -11.13
N GLN A 258 36.97 -17.65 -10.85
CA GLN A 258 36.03 -17.99 -11.91
C GLN A 258 35.44 -16.71 -12.51
N PRO A 259 35.27 -16.68 -13.85
CA PRO A 259 34.55 -15.60 -14.51
C PRO A 259 33.07 -15.67 -14.11
N VAL A 260 32.69 -14.84 -13.14
CA VAL A 260 31.30 -14.68 -12.73
C VAL A 260 30.73 -13.42 -13.40
N PRO A 261 29.64 -13.54 -14.17
CA PRO A 261 28.98 -12.38 -14.78
C PRO A 261 28.46 -11.40 -13.70
N PRO A 262 28.19 -10.14 -14.07
CA PRO A 262 27.45 -9.20 -13.21
C PRO A 262 26.13 -9.80 -12.74
N ILE A 263 25.67 -9.41 -11.55
CA ILE A 263 24.54 -10.06 -10.88
C ILE A 263 23.44 -9.05 -10.56
N ILE A 264 22.22 -9.33 -11.01
CA ILE A 264 20.99 -8.69 -10.54
C ILE A 264 20.30 -9.63 -9.57
N ALA A 265 20.02 -9.15 -8.35
CA ALA A 265 19.26 -9.92 -7.38
C ALA A 265 17.74 -9.83 -7.63
N THR A 266 17.01 -10.93 -7.50
CA THR A 266 15.54 -10.92 -7.46
C THR A 266 15.03 -11.99 -6.49
N GLY A 267 13.78 -11.86 -6.06
CA GLY A 267 13.14 -12.79 -5.11
C GLY A 267 13.38 -12.39 -3.66
N GLY A 268 12.30 -12.09 -2.93
CA GLY A 268 12.32 -11.80 -1.49
C GLY A 268 12.82 -10.42 -1.08
N ILE A 269 13.16 -9.56 -2.05
CA ILE A 269 13.61 -8.18 -1.77
C ILE A 269 12.36 -7.30 -1.61
N VAL A 270 12.00 -7.00 -0.35
CA VAL A 270 10.78 -6.26 0.01
C VAL A 270 11.04 -5.00 0.84
N ASP A 271 12.25 -4.82 1.34
CA ASP A 271 12.68 -3.67 2.14
C ASP A 271 14.14 -3.29 1.86
N VAL A 272 14.60 -2.17 2.43
CA VAL A 272 15.96 -1.66 2.20
C VAL A 272 17.04 -2.52 2.88
N GLY A 273 16.71 -3.26 3.94
CA GLY A 273 17.64 -4.20 4.56
C GLY A 273 18.00 -5.33 3.59
N ALA A 274 16.98 -5.93 2.96
CA ALA A 274 17.16 -6.93 1.92
C ALA A 274 17.99 -6.40 0.74
N VAL A 275 17.78 -5.14 0.33
CA VAL A 275 18.58 -4.48 -0.73
C VAL A 275 20.05 -4.39 -0.31
N VAL A 276 20.33 -3.88 0.88
CA VAL A 276 21.69 -3.77 1.42
C VAL A 276 22.36 -5.13 1.48
N ASP A 277 21.66 -6.16 1.97
CA ASP A 277 22.21 -7.50 2.12
C ASP A 277 22.59 -8.13 0.78
N VAL A 278 21.76 -8.02 -0.25
CA VAL A 278 22.07 -8.61 -1.57
C VAL A 278 23.15 -7.82 -2.31
N LEU A 279 23.20 -6.49 -2.19
CA LEU A 279 24.28 -5.68 -2.77
C LEU A 279 25.62 -5.99 -2.07
N ALA A 280 25.64 -6.05 -0.75
CA ALA A 280 26.81 -6.46 0.03
C ALA A 280 27.23 -7.91 -0.27
N ALA A 281 26.28 -8.79 -0.57
CA ALA A 281 26.56 -10.18 -0.94
C ALA A 281 27.28 -10.33 -2.28
N GLY A 282 27.10 -9.40 -3.22
CA GLY A 282 27.70 -9.49 -4.55
C GLY A 282 26.85 -8.98 -5.71
N ALA A 283 25.59 -8.60 -5.50
CA ALA A 283 24.76 -8.04 -6.56
C ALA A 283 25.15 -6.59 -6.91
N ASP A 284 24.90 -6.23 -8.17
CA ASP A 284 25.13 -4.90 -8.73
C ASP A 284 23.84 -4.06 -8.78
N ALA A 285 22.68 -4.74 -8.84
CA ALA A 285 21.34 -4.15 -8.84
C ALA A 285 20.29 -5.16 -8.32
N VAL A 286 19.04 -4.71 -8.16
CA VAL A 286 17.91 -5.53 -7.70
C VAL A 286 16.70 -5.39 -8.63
N GLN A 287 15.96 -6.48 -8.83
CA GLN A 287 14.72 -6.53 -9.60
C GLN A 287 13.54 -6.77 -8.65
N LEU A 288 12.64 -5.78 -8.54
CA LEU A 288 11.52 -5.72 -7.61
C LEU A 288 10.22 -6.26 -8.23
N CYS A 289 9.49 -7.05 -7.44
CA CYS A 289 8.14 -7.53 -7.78
C CYS A 289 7.26 -7.54 -6.51
N SER A 290 7.62 -8.39 -5.54
CA SER A 290 6.83 -8.57 -4.32
C SER A 290 6.76 -7.31 -3.45
N ALA A 291 7.80 -6.45 -3.49
CA ALA A 291 7.77 -5.15 -2.84
C ALA A 291 6.57 -4.31 -3.30
N LEU A 292 6.34 -4.28 -4.62
CA LEU A 292 5.24 -3.54 -5.23
C LEU A 292 3.88 -4.20 -4.93
N ASP A 293 3.83 -5.53 -4.92
CA ASP A 293 2.61 -6.28 -4.57
C ASP A 293 2.13 -5.99 -3.16
N LEU A 294 3.06 -5.89 -2.22
CA LEU A 294 2.75 -5.73 -0.81
C LEU A 294 2.51 -4.26 -0.45
N ARG A 295 3.19 -3.33 -1.13
CA ARG A 295 3.30 -1.92 -0.68
C ARG A 295 2.98 -0.87 -1.75
N GLY A 296 2.75 -1.25 -3.00
CA GLY A 296 2.53 -0.32 -4.13
C GLY A 296 3.80 0.09 -4.87
N VAL A 297 3.64 0.77 -6.00
CA VAL A 297 4.75 1.20 -6.87
C VAL A 297 5.66 2.23 -6.19
N GLU A 298 5.11 3.00 -5.26
CA GLU A 298 5.78 4.04 -4.48
C GLU A 298 6.91 3.48 -3.61
N MET A 299 6.90 2.16 -3.36
CA MET A 299 7.98 1.48 -2.66
C MET A 299 9.34 1.68 -3.34
N VAL A 300 9.38 1.93 -4.66
CA VAL A 300 10.63 2.25 -5.38
C VAL A 300 11.24 3.55 -4.83
N HIS A 301 10.44 4.61 -4.63
CA HIS A 301 10.89 5.88 -4.03
C HIS A 301 11.36 5.69 -2.59
N VAL A 302 10.63 4.87 -1.82
CA VAL A 302 10.97 4.53 -0.43
C VAL A 302 12.36 3.89 -0.38
N LEU A 303 12.57 2.82 -1.14
CA LEU A 303 13.84 2.11 -1.16
C LEU A 303 14.98 3.01 -1.64
N ARG A 304 14.73 3.86 -2.63
CA ARG A 304 15.69 4.83 -3.15
C ARG A 304 16.18 5.79 -2.08
N ASN A 305 15.26 6.45 -1.40
CA ASN A 305 15.60 7.45 -0.37
C ASN A 305 16.25 6.81 0.86
N GLN A 306 15.76 5.63 1.26
CA GLN A 306 16.35 4.89 2.38
C GLN A 306 17.79 4.44 2.07
N LEU A 307 18.04 3.93 0.85
CA LEU A 307 19.38 3.55 0.42
C LEU A 307 20.32 4.75 0.35
N GLN A 308 19.86 5.89 -0.20
CA GLN A 308 20.63 7.13 -0.21
C GLN A 308 20.99 7.60 1.20
N SER A 309 20.05 7.48 2.15
CA SER A 309 20.27 7.87 3.54
C SER A 309 21.28 6.96 4.24
N LEU A 310 21.19 5.64 4.03
CA LEU A 310 22.15 4.67 4.57
C LEU A 310 23.55 4.85 3.98
N ALA A 311 23.63 5.29 2.73
CA ALA A 311 24.88 5.49 2.00
C ALA A 311 25.37 6.95 2.01
N ALA A 312 24.77 7.84 2.81
CA ALA A 312 25.01 9.28 2.77
C ALA A 312 26.47 9.69 3.05
N GLU A 313 27.23 8.88 3.81
CA GLU A 313 28.64 9.10 4.11
C GLU A 313 29.58 8.75 2.94
N HIS A 314 29.04 8.25 1.83
CA HIS A 314 29.78 7.86 0.65
C HIS A 314 29.40 8.72 -0.56
N GLU A 315 30.35 8.96 -1.45
CA GLU A 315 30.08 9.73 -2.68
C GLU A 315 29.22 8.93 -3.67
N THR A 316 29.48 7.62 -3.80
CA THR A 316 28.86 6.73 -4.79
C THR A 316 28.37 5.42 -4.17
N LEU A 317 27.41 4.75 -4.84
CA LEU A 317 26.91 3.44 -4.41
C LEU A 317 28.01 2.39 -4.42
N CYS A 318 28.90 2.44 -5.43
CA CYS A 318 30.04 1.53 -5.52
C CYS A 318 30.97 1.66 -4.30
N ALA A 319 31.25 2.89 -3.84
CA ALA A 319 32.06 3.11 -2.65
C ALA A 319 31.39 2.54 -1.40
N PHE A 320 30.09 2.84 -1.19
CA PHE A 320 29.32 2.29 -0.08
C PHE A 320 29.33 0.76 -0.07
N VAL A 321 28.97 0.11 -1.18
CA VAL A 321 28.93 -1.36 -1.29
C VAL A 321 30.32 -1.97 -1.09
N SER A 322 31.38 -1.32 -1.60
CA SER A 322 32.76 -1.75 -1.39
C SER A 322 33.17 -1.71 0.09
N THR A 323 32.74 -0.68 0.83
CA THR A 323 32.92 -0.60 2.28
C THR A 323 32.18 -1.75 2.97
N LEU A 324 30.92 -2.01 2.65
CA LEU A 324 30.16 -3.12 3.26
C LEU A 324 30.82 -4.48 3.01
N ARG A 325 31.32 -4.71 1.79
CA ARG A 325 32.01 -5.94 1.39
C ARG A 325 33.36 -6.14 2.08
N SER A 326 34.03 -5.04 2.45
CA SER A 326 35.38 -5.06 3.05
C SER A 326 35.34 -5.12 4.57
N TYR A 327 34.29 -4.59 5.20
CA TYR A 327 34.18 -4.45 6.64
C TYR A 327 32.88 -5.09 7.17
N PRO A 328 32.90 -6.36 7.64
CA PRO A 328 31.72 -7.05 8.16
C PRO A 328 31.01 -6.33 9.32
N THR A 329 31.76 -5.54 10.10
CA THR A 329 31.20 -4.69 11.17
C THR A 329 30.35 -3.56 10.61
N GLN A 330 30.75 -2.94 9.50
CA GLN A 330 29.99 -1.88 8.84
C GLN A 330 28.72 -2.45 8.19
N TRP A 331 28.81 -3.63 7.58
CA TRP A 331 27.63 -4.35 7.09
C TRP A 331 26.64 -4.62 8.23
N SER A 332 27.09 -5.23 9.33
CA SER A 332 26.23 -5.49 10.50
C SER A 332 25.55 -4.21 11.03
N ARG A 333 26.30 -3.11 11.16
CA ARG A 333 25.75 -1.82 11.60
C ARG A 333 24.70 -1.28 10.63
N THR A 334 24.98 -1.33 9.34
CA THR A 334 24.05 -0.87 8.29
C THR A 334 22.79 -1.73 8.25
N ALA A 335 22.92 -3.05 8.42
CA ALA A 335 21.78 -3.96 8.51
C ALA A 335 20.96 -3.78 9.81
N VAL A 336 21.56 -3.27 10.88
CA VAL A 336 20.82 -2.84 12.08
C VAL A 336 20.14 -1.50 11.84
N ALA A 337 20.81 -0.54 11.22
CA ALA A 337 20.24 0.75 10.86
C ALA A 337 19.08 0.61 9.86
N SER A 338 19.15 -0.33 8.91
CA SER A 338 18.07 -0.63 7.98
C SER A 338 16.79 -1.08 8.69
N ARG A 339 16.88 -1.70 9.87
CA ARG A 339 15.70 -2.07 10.67
C ARG A 339 14.95 -0.87 11.21
N ALA A 340 15.61 0.26 11.43
CA ALA A 340 14.92 1.51 11.77
C ALA A 340 14.04 2.02 10.62
N TYR A 341 14.31 1.55 9.39
CA TYR A 341 13.52 1.79 8.19
C TYR A 341 12.58 0.64 7.84
N ALA A 342 12.58 -0.47 8.61
CA ALA A 342 11.60 -1.52 8.44
C ALA A 342 10.21 -0.89 8.58
N LEU A 343 9.37 -1.13 7.58
CA LEU A 343 7.98 -0.66 7.58
C LEU A 343 7.22 -1.47 8.63
N ASP A 344 7.30 -0.99 9.87
CA ASP A 344 6.70 -1.61 11.05
C ASP A 344 5.19 -1.37 11.04
N ASP A 345 4.41 -2.43 11.21
CA ASP A 345 2.97 -2.34 11.49
C ASP A 345 2.72 -1.67 12.87
N ASN A 346 3.76 -1.33 13.65
CA ASN A 346 3.67 -0.45 14.82
C ASN A 346 4.12 1.00 14.53
N LEU A 347 4.62 1.31 13.33
CA LEU A 347 5.17 2.64 13.00
C LEU A 347 4.16 3.75 13.28
N ALA A 348 2.90 3.56 12.90
CA ALA A 348 1.86 4.56 13.16
C ALA A 348 1.64 4.81 14.64
N TYR A 349 1.55 3.74 15.43
CA TYR A 349 1.36 3.85 16.88
C TYR A 349 2.58 4.46 17.56
N ASP A 350 3.79 4.01 17.21
CA ASP A 350 5.04 4.53 17.76
C ASP A 350 5.27 6.00 17.41
N VAL A 351 4.98 6.42 16.17
CA VAL A 351 5.04 7.82 15.75
C VAL A 351 4.04 8.64 16.56
N LEU A 352 2.81 8.16 16.74
CA LEU A 352 1.80 8.84 17.56
C LEU A 352 2.22 8.97 19.03
N GLN A 353 2.81 7.92 19.61
CA GLN A 353 3.30 7.93 20.98
C GLN A 353 4.50 8.88 21.15
N LYS A 354 5.48 8.84 20.24
CA LYS A 354 6.64 9.75 20.26
C LYS A 354 6.22 11.21 20.10
N ASN A 355 5.11 11.48 19.41
CA ASN A 355 4.58 12.81 19.16
C ASN A 355 3.32 13.14 19.99
N LYS A 356 3.15 12.49 21.15
CA LYS A 356 1.94 12.59 21.98
C LYS A 356 1.46 14.04 22.22
N SER A 357 2.37 14.95 22.60
CA SER A 357 2.02 16.36 22.85
C SER A 357 1.49 17.07 21.60
N GLU A 358 2.03 16.75 20.43
CA GLU A 358 1.57 17.34 19.18
C GLU A 358 0.19 16.78 18.78
N VAL A 359 -0.03 15.48 19.02
CA VAL A 359 -1.35 14.86 18.84
C VAL A 359 -2.38 15.49 19.77
N GLU A 360 -2.04 15.76 21.04
CA GLU A 360 -2.93 16.46 21.98
C GLU A 360 -3.36 17.83 21.46
N LYS A 361 -2.44 18.63 20.88
CA LYS A 361 -2.77 19.92 20.25
C LYS A 361 -3.72 19.75 19.07
N ILE A 362 -3.45 18.76 18.21
CA ILE A 362 -4.31 18.44 17.07
C ILE A 362 -5.72 18.11 17.53
N LEU A 363 -5.86 17.24 18.53
CA LEU A 363 -7.16 16.83 19.07
C LEU A 363 -7.91 17.99 19.70
N THR A 364 -7.19 18.83 20.46
CA THR A 364 -7.74 20.04 21.07
C THR A 364 -8.35 20.96 20.01
N ASN A 365 -7.62 21.20 18.91
CA ASN A 365 -8.08 22.04 17.83
C ASN A 365 -9.24 21.41 17.06
N ALA A 366 -9.19 20.10 16.79
CA ALA A 366 -10.26 19.37 16.12
C ALA A 366 -11.57 19.45 16.93
N LEU A 367 -11.52 19.14 18.22
CA LEU A 367 -12.69 19.21 19.11
C LEU A 367 -13.25 20.62 19.20
N ARG A 368 -12.40 21.65 19.34
CA ARG A 368 -12.85 23.04 19.39
C ARG A 368 -13.62 23.43 18.12
N ASN A 369 -13.12 23.03 16.96
CA ASN A 369 -13.73 23.36 15.67
C ASN A 369 -15.03 22.58 15.41
N GLU A 370 -15.08 21.30 15.78
CA GLU A 370 -16.28 20.47 15.56
C GLU A 370 -17.41 20.77 16.54
N LEU A 371 -17.09 21.17 17.78
CA LEU A 371 -18.10 21.47 18.79
C LEU A 371 -18.68 22.88 18.66
N GLY A 372 -17.91 23.87 18.17
CA GLY A 372 -18.41 25.23 17.89
C GLY A 372 -19.04 25.96 19.09
N GLN A 373 -19.73 27.08 18.84
CA GLN A 373 -20.58 27.74 19.85
C GLN A 373 -22.01 27.18 19.78
N SER A 374 -22.60 26.91 20.94
CA SER A 374 -23.83 26.15 21.21
C SER A 374 -25.14 26.79 20.68
N ASP A 375 -25.08 27.80 19.83
CA ASP A 375 -26.18 28.74 19.62
C ASP A 375 -27.45 28.07 19.06
N SER A 376 -27.31 27.09 18.15
CA SER A 376 -28.44 26.32 17.60
C SER A 376 -29.17 25.44 18.63
N ILE A 377 -28.46 24.91 19.63
CA ILE A 377 -29.05 24.07 20.68
C ILE A 377 -29.70 24.97 21.74
N ALA A 378 -29.11 26.14 21.99
CA ALA A 378 -29.66 27.13 22.91
C ALA A 378 -31.03 27.63 22.42
N SER A 379 -31.18 27.93 21.12
CA SER A 379 -32.48 28.33 20.57
C SER A 379 -33.55 27.24 20.68
N ASP A 380 -33.18 25.96 20.46
CA ASP A 380 -34.12 24.84 20.61
C ASP A 380 -34.53 24.65 22.08
N LEU A 381 -33.60 24.84 23.03
CA LEU A 381 -33.86 24.73 24.47
C LEU A 381 -34.67 25.92 25.03
N GLU A 382 -34.43 27.14 24.56
CA GLU A 382 -35.16 28.35 24.99
C GLU A 382 -36.64 28.30 24.60
N SER A 383 -37.00 27.52 23.58
CA SER A 383 -38.39 27.27 23.19
C SER A 383 -39.17 26.37 24.17
N ILE A 384 -38.52 25.83 25.22
CA ILE A 384 -39.07 24.78 26.09
C ILE A 384 -39.24 25.31 27.53
N ALA A 385 -40.48 25.47 27.97
CA ALA A 385 -40.84 26.14 29.24
C ALA A 385 -40.53 25.35 30.53
N ALA A 386 -40.27 24.04 30.46
CA ALA A 386 -39.87 23.23 31.62
C ALA A 386 -39.08 22.00 31.19
N VAL A 387 -37.96 21.74 31.87
CA VAL A 387 -37.11 20.57 31.68
C VAL A 387 -37.70 19.38 32.44
N PRO A 388 -38.07 18.26 31.79
CA PRO A 388 -38.58 17.11 32.49
C PRO A 388 -37.50 16.46 33.38
N SER A 389 -37.92 15.90 34.51
CA SER A 389 -37.09 15.00 35.31
C SER A 389 -36.62 13.82 34.44
N ARG A 390 -35.44 13.26 34.77
CA ARG A 390 -34.86 12.07 34.11
C ARG A 390 -35.95 11.03 33.78
N PRO A 391 -35.93 10.40 32.58
CA PRO A 391 -36.90 9.37 32.22
C PRO A 391 -37.02 8.30 33.31
N THR A 392 -38.19 7.68 33.45
CA THR A 392 -38.46 6.67 34.48
C THR A 392 -37.62 5.40 34.31
N ASP A 393 -37.16 5.10 33.09
CA ASP A 393 -36.17 4.06 32.79
C ASP A 393 -35.15 4.53 31.74
N PRO A 394 -34.11 5.29 32.13
CA PRO A 394 -33.10 5.81 31.21
C PRO A 394 -32.16 4.72 30.68
N LEU A 395 -32.13 3.53 31.30
CA LEU A 395 -31.36 2.37 30.81
C LEU A 395 -31.97 1.76 29.54
N ALA A 396 -33.21 2.13 29.20
CA ALA A 396 -33.88 1.69 27.97
C ALA A 396 -33.43 2.45 26.70
N LEU A 397 -32.82 3.63 26.84
CA LEU A 397 -32.41 4.45 25.69
C LEU A 397 -31.03 4.06 25.17
N ARG A 398 -30.91 3.88 23.85
CA ARG A 398 -29.71 3.39 23.16
C ARG A 398 -29.17 4.43 22.18
N ILE A 399 -27.88 4.76 22.30
CA ILE A 399 -27.21 5.74 21.45
C ILE A 399 -26.03 5.15 20.68
N PHE A 400 -25.94 5.48 19.39
CA PHE A 400 -24.80 5.10 18.55
C PHE A 400 -23.60 6.00 18.79
N VAL A 401 -22.43 5.37 18.96
CA VAL A 401 -21.17 6.05 19.18
C VAL A 401 -20.24 5.80 17.99
N PRO A 402 -20.13 6.72 17.02
CA PRO A 402 -19.25 6.56 15.87
C PRO A 402 -17.81 6.96 16.23
N LYS A 403 -16.84 6.05 16.06
CA LYS A 403 -15.42 6.34 16.32
C LYS A 403 -14.72 7.10 15.17
N SER A 404 -15.41 7.34 14.06
CA SER A 404 -14.85 8.00 12.86
C SER A 404 -15.00 9.53 12.85
N ASN A 405 -15.68 10.13 13.84
CA ASN A 405 -15.77 11.58 14.01
C ASN A 405 -15.64 11.94 15.49
N ILE A 406 -14.68 12.79 15.83
CA ILE A 406 -14.27 13.01 17.21
C ILE A 406 -15.32 13.79 18.02
N GLY A 407 -15.96 14.80 17.42
CA GLY A 407 -17.05 15.54 18.04
C GLY A 407 -18.24 14.64 18.36
N ALA A 408 -18.72 13.87 17.37
CA ALA A 408 -19.80 12.91 17.57
C ALA A 408 -19.47 11.87 18.64
N TYR A 409 -18.26 11.33 18.61
CA TYR A 409 -17.79 10.34 19.59
C TYR A 409 -17.85 10.90 21.02
N VAL A 410 -17.27 12.07 21.27
CA VAL A 410 -17.19 12.66 22.62
C VAL A 410 -18.57 13.08 23.12
N ILE A 411 -19.42 13.65 22.26
CA ILE A 411 -20.80 14.00 22.63
C ILE A 411 -21.55 12.74 23.05
N ALA A 412 -21.59 11.71 22.19
CA ALA A 412 -22.35 10.49 22.44
C ALA A 412 -21.86 9.74 23.69
N GLN A 413 -20.54 9.66 23.89
CA GLN A 413 -19.94 9.06 25.10
C GLN A 413 -20.30 9.83 26.38
N THR A 414 -20.28 11.16 26.31
CA THR A 414 -20.64 12.01 27.46
C THR A 414 -22.13 11.84 27.80
N MET A 415 -22.99 11.77 26.80
CA MET A 415 -24.42 11.48 26.98
C MET A 415 -24.64 10.10 27.59
N ALA A 416 -23.98 9.06 27.08
CA ALA A 416 -24.10 7.70 27.60
C ALA A 416 -23.75 7.64 29.09
N ARG A 417 -22.63 8.25 29.49
CA ARG A 417 -22.19 8.24 30.90
C ARG A 417 -23.08 9.07 31.82
N ARG A 418 -23.48 10.27 31.40
CA ARG A 418 -24.26 11.18 32.25
C ARG A 418 -25.73 10.84 32.30
N GLY A 419 -26.30 10.52 31.15
CA GLY A 419 -27.70 10.13 31.02
C GLY A 419 -27.95 8.70 31.45
N GLY A 420 -26.93 7.83 31.41
CA GLY A 420 -27.08 6.39 31.55
C GLY A 420 -27.68 5.73 30.31
N LEU A 421 -27.50 6.32 29.12
CA LEU A 421 -27.92 5.69 27.87
C LEU A 421 -26.98 4.52 27.58
N THR A 422 -27.53 3.44 27.03
CA THR A 422 -26.77 2.27 26.61
C THR A 422 -26.02 2.60 25.31
N PRO A 423 -24.67 2.65 25.31
CA PRO A 423 -23.91 2.94 24.11
C PRO A 423 -23.88 1.72 23.18
N ILE A 424 -24.05 1.95 21.89
CA ILE A 424 -23.82 0.96 20.84
C ILE A 424 -22.58 1.39 20.07
N GLU A 425 -21.46 0.74 20.39
CA GLU A 425 -20.17 1.06 19.79
C GLU A 425 -20.06 0.50 18.38
N VAL A 426 -19.81 1.39 17.43
CA VAL A 426 -19.51 1.04 16.04
C VAL A 426 -18.24 1.76 15.60
N GLU A 427 -17.45 1.06 14.79
CA GLU A 427 -16.18 1.59 14.28
C GLU A 427 -16.42 2.78 13.33
N ASP A 428 -17.42 2.68 12.46
CA ASP A 428 -17.71 3.62 11.40
C ASP A 428 -19.18 3.54 10.92
N SER A 429 -19.54 4.38 9.95
CA SER A 429 -20.88 4.41 9.34
C SER A 429 -21.24 3.13 8.59
N GLN A 430 -20.28 2.38 8.06
CA GLN A 430 -20.53 1.10 7.38
C GLN A 430 -20.86 -0.01 8.39
N GLY A 431 -20.20 0.01 9.55
CA GLY A 431 -20.59 -0.78 10.72
C GLY A 431 -22.03 -0.51 11.12
N PHE A 432 -22.42 0.76 11.18
CA PHE A 432 -23.80 1.14 11.48
C PHE A 432 -24.81 0.68 10.41
N LYS A 433 -24.51 0.86 9.11
CA LYS A 433 -25.35 0.33 8.02
C LYS A 433 -25.57 -1.18 8.15
N ARG A 434 -24.50 -1.94 8.44
CA ARG A 434 -24.60 -3.40 8.68
C ARG A 434 -25.43 -3.74 9.90
N PHE A 435 -25.33 -2.95 10.96
CA PHE A 435 -26.16 -3.09 12.15
C PHE A 435 -27.64 -2.86 11.82
N LEU A 436 -27.98 -1.76 11.13
CA LEU A 436 -29.36 -1.43 10.76
C LEU A 436 -30.05 -2.52 9.92
N LYS A 437 -29.30 -3.19 9.03
CA LYS A 437 -29.83 -4.31 8.23
C LYS A 437 -30.22 -5.52 9.09
N LYS A 438 -29.57 -5.73 10.23
CA LYS A 438 -29.81 -6.88 11.12
C LYS A 438 -30.85 -6.57 12.20
N THR A 439 -30.77 -5.38 12.79
CA THR A 439 -31.54 -5.00 13.97
C THR A 439 -32.06 -3.56 13.85
N PRO A 440 -33.01 -3.29 12.94
CA PRO A 440 -33.45 -1.93 12.63
C PRO A 440 -34.18 -1.22 13.78
N GLU A 441 -34.73 -1.97 14.75
CA GLU A 441 -35.50 -1.45 15.89
C GLU A 441 -34.67 -1.34 17.19
N SER A 442 -33.40 -1.70 17.15
CA SER A 442 -32.58 -1.82 18.35
C SER A 442 -31.83 -0.53 18.72
N TRP A 443 -32.35 0.63 18.34
CA TRP A 443 -31.69 1.92 18.57
C TRP A 443 -32.66 3.09 18.68
N ASP A 444 -32.23 4.15 19.39
CA ASP A 444 -33.06 5.34 19.60
C ASP A 444 -32.40 6.59 19.00
N PHE A 445 -31.10 6.80 19.24
CA PHE A 445 -30.37 7.98 18.78
C PHE A 445 -29.05 7.66 18.09
N ALA A 446 -28.66 8.49 17.13
CA ALA A 446 -27.34 8.44 16.51
C ALA A 446 -26.87 9.84 16.13
N ILE A 447 -25.55 10.07 16.04
CA ILE A 447 -24.99 11.36 15.62
C ILE A 447 -24.12 11.14 14.40
N PHE A 448 -24.43 11.77 13.28
CA PHE A 448 -23.67 11.62 12.03
C PHE A 448 -23.57 12.94 11.27
N PRO A 449 -22.60 13.08 10.35
CA PRO A 449 -22.65 14.14 9.34
C PRO A 449 -23.91 14.00 8.49
N ARG A 450 -24.55 15.12 8.13
CA ARG A 450 -25.84 15.12 7.42
C ARG A 450 -25.81 14.32 6.10
N CYS A 451 -24.74 14.36 5.31
CA CYS A 451 -24.59 13.58 4.08
C CYS A 451 -24.51 12.07 4.36
N VAL A 452 -23.91 11.67 5.47
CA VAL A 452 -23.85 10.26 5.89
C VAL A 452 -25.25 9.79 6.25
N ALA A 453 -26.00 10.61 7.01
CA ALA A 453 -27.40 10.31 7.34
C ALA A 453 -28.24 10.15 6.05
N ARG A 454 -28.16 11.10 5.11
CA ARG A 454 -28.85 10.98 3.81
C ARG A 454 -28.47 9.71 3.05
N SER A 455 -27.17 9.44 2.90
CA SER A 455 -26.69 8.21 2.24
C SER A 455 -27.21 6.94 2.90
N ILE A 456 -27.30 6.90 4.24
CA ILE A 456 -27.89 5.74 4.93
C ILE A 456 -29.39 5.63 4.62
N GLN A 457 -30.12 6.74 4.67
CA GLN A 457 -31.56 6.78 4.41
C GLN A 457 -31.88 6.37 2.96
N ASP A 458 -31.05 6.79 1.99
CA ASP A 458 -31.21 6.45 0.58
C ASP A 458 -30.89 4.97 0.33
N ASP A 459 -29.71 4.49 0.75
CA ASP A 459 -29.27 3.11 0.52
C ASP A 459 -30.18 2.09 1.20
N ILE A 460 -30.49 2.32 2.48
CA ILE A 460 -31.29 1.39 3.26
C ILE A 460 -32.78 1.59 2.96
N GLY A 461 -33.23 2.82 2.69
CA GLY A 461 -34.61 3.09 2.25
C GLY A 461 -34.92 2.36 0.94
N ALA A 462 -33.99 2.35 -0.02
CA ALA A 462 -34.12 1.55 -1.24
C ALA A 462 -34.16 0.04 -0.96
N THR A 463 -33.46 -0.43 0.07
CA THR A 463 -33.38 -1.87 0.40
C THR A 463 -34.57 -2.36 1.24
N LEU A 464 -35.03 -1.55 2.21
CA LEU A 464 -36.04 -1.91 3.22
C LEU A 464 -37.42 -1.28 2.96
N GLY A 465 -37.53 -0.36 1.99
CA GLY A 465 -38.80 0.26 1.60
C GLY A 465 -39.45 1.16 2.66
N ARG A 466 -38.69 1.65 3.65
CA ARG A 466 -39.23 2.46 4.75
C ARG A 466 -38.32 3.61 5.17
N HIS A 467 -38.94 4.65 5.72
CA HIS A 467 -38.25 5.72 6.43
C HIS A 467 -37.70 5.18 7.76
N LEU A 468 -36.42 5.43 8.07
CA LEU A 468 -35.76 4.82 9.24
C LEU A 468 -35.57 5.78 10.40
N PHE A 469 -35.37 7.06 10.11
CA PHE A 469 -35.08 8.08 11.12
C PHE A 469 -35.35 9.48 10.58
N ASP A 470 -35.69 10.40 11.47
CA ASP A 470 -35.73 11.83 11.20
C ASP A 470 -34.47 12.55 11.70
N ILE A 471 -34.25 13.78 11.19
CA ILE A 471 -33.10 14.64 11.53
C ILE A 471 -33.63 15.88 12.27
N PRO A 472 -33.87 15.80 13.58
CA PRO A 472 -34.59 16.86 14.27
C PRO A 472 -33.74 18.10 14.59
N THR A 473 -32.42 17.98 14.77
CA THR A 473 -31.55 19.15 15.04
C THR A 473 -30.08 18.94 14.64
N THR A 474 -29.34 20.04 14.57
CA THR A 474 -27.88 20.10 14.38
C THR A 474 -27.21 20.20 15.75
N VAL A 475 -26.19 19.37 15.99
CA VAL A 475 -25.49 19.26 17.28
C VAL A 475 -24.02 19.68 17.23
N GLY A 476 -23.52 20.05 16.06
CA GLY A 476 -22.15 20.50 15.85
C GLY A 476 -21.79 20.56 14.37
N LYS A 477 -20.49 20.53 14.08
CA LYS A 477 -19.95 20.53 12.71
C LYS A 477 -19.01 19.35 12.51
N SER A 478 -19.09 18.73 11.33
CA SER A 478 -18.05 17.85 10.80
C SER A 478 -17.30 18.63 9.74
N ILE A 479 -15.96 18.56 9.75
CA ILE A 479 -15.13 19.28 8.78
C ILE A 479 -14.43 18.24 7.90
N CYS A 480 -14.49 18.43 6.58
CA CYS A 480 -13.58 17.77 5.67
C CYS A 480 -12.66 18.83 5.07
N GLU A 481 -11.39 18.51 4.92
CA GLU A 481 -10.39 19.47 4.46
C GLU A 481 -9.38 18.83 3.53
N ILE A 482 -8.86 19.65 2.61
CA ILE A 482 -7.71 19.28 1.79
C ILE A 482 -6.47 19.73 2.56
N VAL A 483 -5.65 18.75 2.93
CA VAL A 483 -4.33 18.98 3.53
C VAL A 483 -3.23 18.66 2.52
N HIS A 484 -2.23 19.52 2.43
CA HIS A 484 -1.07 19.34 1.55
C HIS A 484 0.10 20.25 1.98
N ASP A 485 1.15 20.26 1.17
CA ASP A 485 2.25 21.22 1.26
C ASP A 485 1.77 22.63 0.86
N THR A 486 1.63 23.52 1.84
CA THR A 486 1.09 24.88 1.68
C THR A 486 1.99 25.82 0.89
N ARG A 487 3.17 25.38 0.47
CA ARG A 487 4.01 26.10 -0.49
C ARG A 487 3.40 26.09 -1.90
N ILE A 488 2.56 25.11 -2.19
CA ILE A 488 1.79 24.99 -3.43
C ILE A 488 0.38 25.56 -3.17
N LYS A 489 -0.25 26.14 -4.18
CA LYS A 489 -1.66 26.58 -4.05
C LYS A 489 -2.62 25.42 -4.31
N VAL A 490 -3.83 25.49 -3.75
CA VAL A 490 -4.82 24.41 -3.91
C VAL A 490 -5.24 24.21 -5.38
N GLU A 491 -5.15 25.25 -6.20
CA GLU A 491 -5.42 25.24 -7.64
C GLU A 491 -4.28 24.66 -8.47
N GLU A 492 -3.08 24.54 -7.88
CA GLU A 492 -1.87 23.98 -8.51
C GLU A 492 -1.69 22.49 -8.19
N LEU A 493 -2.63 21.88 -7.46
CA LEU A 493 -2.61 20.45 -7.17
C LEU A 493 -2.90 19.65 -8.45
N GLU A 494 -2.10 18.62 -8.70
CA GLU A 494 -2.26 17.70 -9.83
C GLU A 494 -3.16 16.52 -9.48
N GLU A 495 -3.10 16.05 -8.22
CA GLU A 495 -3.87 14.89 -7.74
C GLU A 495 -4.38 15.14 -6.31
N ILE A 496 -5.64 14.77 -6.05
CA ILE A 496 -6.22 14.76 -4.70
C ILE A 496 -6.62 13.34 -4.35
N PHE A 497 -5.98 12.79 -3.32
CA PHE A 497 -6.38 11.52 -2.74
C PHE A 497 -7.56 11.71 -1.79
N TYR A 498 -8.56 10.84 -1.90
CA TYR A 498 -9.69 10.82 -0.98
C TYR A 498 -10.06 9.40 -0.57
N PHE A 499 -10.68 9.25 0.59
CA PHE A 499 -11.14 7.95 1.08
C PHE A 499 -12.54 7.63 0.59
N ASN A 500 -12.82 6.34 0.43
CA ASN A 500 -14.19 5.91 0.13
C ASN A 500 -15.12 6.20 1.31
N GLY A 501 -16.12 7.05 1.10
CA GLY A 501 -17.13 7.36 2.09
C GLY A 501 -17.99 8.54 1.70
N ALA A 502 -19.23 8.56 2.19
CA ALA A 502 -20.22 9.58 1.83
C ALA A 502 -19.73 11.01 2.08
N THR A 503 -19.02 11.27 3.19
CA THR A 503 -18.49 12.63 3.43
C THR A 503 -17.37 13.01 2.47
N SER A 504 -16.43 12.10 2.20
CA SER A 504 -15.34 12.39 1.26
C SER A 504 -15.87 12.59 -0.16
N GLN A 505 -16.84 11.77 -0.61
CA GLN A 505 -17.50 11.94 -1.90
C GLN A 505 -18.26 13.26 -1.99
N HIS A 506 -19.05 13.61 -0.97
CA HIS A 506 -19.73 14.90 -0.90
C HIS A 506 -18.74 16.08 -0.93
N ALA A 507 -17.62 15.96 -0.22
CA ALA A 507 -16.58 16.97 -0.22
C ALA A 507 -15.85 17.09 -1.57
N VAL A 508 -15.60 15.98 -2.26
CA VAL A 508 -15.07 15.98 -3.64
C VAL A 508 -16.03 16.71 -4.57
N MET A 509 -17.34 16.43 -4.50
CA MET A 509 -18.33 17.14 -5.33
C MET A 509 -18.29 18.64 -5.08
N ARG A 510 -18.30 19.06 -3.81
CA ARG A 510 -18.20 20.48 -3.42
C ARG A 510 -16.91 21.14 -3.90
N TYR A 511 -15.79 20.43 -3.84
CA TYR A 511 -14.51 20.91 -4.34
C TYR A 511 -14.56 21.12 -5.86
N LYS A 512 -15.13 20.16 -6.61
CA LYS A 512 -15.31 20.26 -8.06
C LYS A 512 -16.20 21.45 -8.46
N ASP A 513 -17.26 21.70 -7.70
CA ASP A 513 -18.17 22.81 -7.93
C ASP A 513 -17.51 24.19 -7.66
N TYR A 514 -16.54 24.26 -6.74
CA TYR A 514 -15.93 25.52 -6.30
C TYR A 514 -14.75 26.00 -7.17
N ILE A 515 -14.03 25.10 -7.85
CA ILE A 515 -12.70 25.41 -8.44
C ILE A 515 -12.71 25.60 -9.99
N HIS A 516 -13.81 25.39 -10.74
CA HIS A 516 -13.69 25.25 -12.22
C HIS A 516 -13.78 26.53 -13.08
N PRO A 517 -12.71 26.88 -13.83
CA PRO A 517 -12.68 26.58 -15.29
C PRO A 517 -11.34 26.06 -15.89
N THR A 518 -10.23 25.90 -15.15
CA THR A 518 -8.89 25.64 -15.77
C THR A 518 -8.37 24.19 -15.76
N GLY A 519 -9.20 23.22 -15.37
CA GLY A 519 -8.82 21.80 -15.24
C GLY A 519 -8.73 21.41 -13.77
N LEU A 520 -9.51 20.39 -13.36
CA LEU A 520 -9.46 19.88 -11.99
C LEU A 520 -8.23 19.00 -11.79
N PRO A 521 -7.68 18.95 -10.56
CA PRO A 521 -6.81 17.85 -10.17
C PRO A 521 -7.54 16.52 -10.37
N ASP A 522 -6.80 15.48 -10.76
CA ASP A 522 -7.35 14.13 -10.77
C ASP A 522 -7.70 13.71 -9.34
N THR A 523 -8.94 13.28 -9.12
CA THR A 523 -9.37 12.77 -7.81
C THR A 523 -9.22 11.26 -7.78
N THR A 524 -8.34 10.77 -6.92
CA THR A 524 -8.03 9.33 -6.80
C THR A 524 -8.53 8.79 -5.47
N GLU A 525 -9.43 7.80 -5.54
CA GLU A 525 -9.83 7.05 -4.34
C GLU A 525 -8.65 6.21 -3.84
N ILE A 526 -8.36 6.29 -2.53
CA ILE A 526 -7.27 5.54 -1.91
C ILE A 526 -7.73 4.76 -0.68
N GLU A 527 -7.11 3.60 -0.46
CA GLU A 527 -7.23 2.85 0.79
C GLU A 527 -6.29 3.42 1.86
N ALA A 528 -6.71 3.44 3.13
CA ALA A 528 -5.90 3.92 4.26
C ALA A 528 -4.48 3.33 4.29
N LEU A 529 -4.36 2.02 4.04
CA LEU A 529 -3.10 1.28 4.02
C LEU A 529 -2.10 1.76 2.95
N LYS A 530 -2.60 2.35 1.86
CA LYS A 530 -1.78 2.83 0.75
C LYS A 530 -1.29 4.26 0.98
N LEU A 531 -1.85 4.97 1.96
CA LEU A 531 -1.53 6.37 2.20
C LEU A 531 -0.25 6.57 3.02
N ILE A 532 -0.01 5.79 4.09
CA ILE A 532 1.19 5.96 4.93
C ILE A 532 2.49 5.88 4.13
N PRO A 533 2.69 4.91 3.22
CA PRO A 533 3.89 4.88 2.38
C PRO A 533 4.04 6.14 1.52
N LYS A 534 2.92 6.69 1.00
CA LYS A 534 2.91 7.94 0.23
C LYS A 534 3.30 9.15 1.07
N LEU A 535 2.82 9.24 2.31
CA LEU A 535 3.13 10.37 3.19
C LEU A 535 4.64 10.50 3.43
N ASN A 536 5.36 9.39 3.62
CA ASN A 536 6.82 9.43 3.80
C ASN A 536 7.58 9.99 2.59
N HIS A 537 6.94 10.04 1.43
CA HIS A 537 7.49 10.54 0.16
C HIS A 537 6.50 11.50 -0.49
N TRP A 538 5.91 12.39 0.31
CA TRP A 538 4.84 13.25 -0.15
C TRP A 538 5.29 14.15 -1.31
N GLU A 539 4.52 14.12 -2.41
CA GLU A 539 4.73 14.98 -3.56
C GLU A 539 4.01 16.31 -3.32
N SER A 540 4.73 17.44 -3.41
CA SER A 540 4.17 18.76 -3.08
C SER A 540 2.91 19.14 -3.87
N ALA A 541 2.78 18.65 -5.10
CA ALA A 541 1.61 18.87 -5.97
C ALA A 541 0.42 17.93 -5.69
N THR A 542 0.50 17.10 -4.63
CA THR A 542 -0.59 16.20 -4.25
C THR A 542 -1.27 16.68 -2.96
N GLY A 543 -2.58 16.45 -2.85
CA GLY A 543 -3.39 16.77 -1.68
C GLY A 543 -4.15 15.57 -1.13
N ILE A 544 -4.55 15.65 0.15
CA ILE A 544 -5.41 14.64 0.78
C ILE A 544 -6.68 15.31 1.27
N LEU A 545 -7.81 14.80 0.80
CA LEU A 545 -9.11 15.14 1.34
C LEU A 545 -9.46 14.21 2.51
N ALA A 546 -9.36 14.73 3.72
CA ALA A 546 -9.57 13.95 4.94
C ALA A 546 -10.25 14.78 6.05
N LYS A 547 -10.67 14.09 7.12
CA LYS A 547 -11.26 14.72 8.31
C LYS A 547 -10.24 14.86 9.43
N PRO A 548 -10.32 15.93 10.24
CA PRO A 548 -9.60 15.98 11.51
C PRO A 548 -10.16 14.92 12.49
N PRO A 549 -9.35 14.44 13.44
CA PRO A 549 -7.95 14.78 13.67
C PRO A 549 -6.97 14.10 12.68
N ILE A 550 -7.44 13.09 11.93
CA ILE A 550 -6.59 12.24 11.09
C ILE A 550 -5.85 13.04 10.00
N SER A 551 -6.55 13.96 9.32
CA SER A 551 -5.96 14.88 8.31
C SER A 551 -4.73 15.64 8.82
N ARG A 552 -4.74 16.02 10.09
CA ARG A 552 -3.65 16.78 10.73
C ARG A 552 -2.55 15.87 11.29
N ILE A 553 -2.89 14.65 11.66
CA ILE A 553 -1.93 13.63 12.10
C ILE A 553 -1.03 13.18 10.95
N TYR A 554 -1.51 13.20 9.70
CA TYR A 554 -0.72 12.82 8.53
C TYR A 554 0.61 13.58 8.40
N LYS A 555 0.68 14.82 8.89
CA LYS A 555 1.92 15.60 8.91
C LYS A 555 3.08 14.88 9.61
N LEU A 556 2.78 14.08 10.64
CA LEU A 556 3.79 13.36 11.43
C LEU A 556 4.48 12.26 10.61
N PHE A 557 3.90 11.88 9.48
CA PHE A 557 4.39 10.89 8.54
C PHE A 557 5.00 11.52 7.28
N CYS A 558 5.02 12.85 7.18
CA CYS A 558 5.59 13.56 6.03
C CYS A 558 7.12 13.75 6.19
N PRO A 559 7.87 13.92 5.08
CA PRO A 559 9.26 14.42 5.12
C PRO A 559 9.42 15.64 6.04
N ARG A 560 10.53 15.70 6.78
CA ARG A 560 10.77 16.74 7.80
C ARG A 560 10.72 18.16 7.27
N ASP A 561 11.10 18.36 6.02
CA ASP A 561 11.04 19.64 5.31
C ASP A 561 9.62 20.03 4.91
N ILE A 562 8.70 19.07 4.75
CA ILE A 562 7.29 19.31 4.44
C ILE A 562 6.48 19.56 5.70
N GLN A 563 6.78 18.91 6.83
CA GLN A 563 5.95 19.00 8.05
C GLN A 563 5.60 20.43 8.50
N PRO A 564 6.51 21.43 8.46
CA PRO A 564 6.20 22.82 8.82
C PRO A 564 5.19 23.49 7.86
N HIS A 565 5.13 23.00 6.64
CA HIS A 565 4.26 23.48 5.57
C HIS A 565 3.04 22.57 5.38
N TRP A 566 2.86 21.53 6.20
CA TRP A 566 1.68 20.68 6.10
C TRP A 566 0.46 21.38 6.70
N GLY A 567 -0.49 21.74 5.86
CA GLY A 567 -1.62 22.55 6.27
C GLY A 567 -2.87 22.31 5.45
N SER A 568 -3.99 22.79 5.99
CA SER A 568 -5.27 22.82 5.30
C SER A 568 -5.39 24.13 4.55
N THR A 569 -5.63 24.05 3.24
CA THR A 569 -5.82 25.21 2.35
C THR A 569 -7.26 25.36 1.89
N TRP A 570 -8.06 24.30 2.05
CA TRP A 570 -9.46 24.28 1.71
C TRP A 570 -10.23 23.40 2.70
N SER A 571 -11.43 23.82 3.08
CA SER A 571 -12.29 23.04 3.95
C SER A 571 -13.77 23.21 3.61
N VAL A 572 -14.53 22.15 3.82
CA VAL A 572 -15.98 22.12 3.71
C VAL A 572 -16.57 21.73 5.07
N PRO A 573 -17.22 22.66 5.78
CA PRO A 573 -17.97 22.33 6.97
C PRO A 573 -19.31 21.70 6.59
N GLU A 574 -19.76 20.79 7.42
CA GLU A 574 -21.04 20.11 7.30
C GLU A 574 -21.70 20.00 8.68
N ASP A 575 -23.03 20.09 8.72
CA ASP A 575 -23.78 19.84 9.96
C ASP A 575 -23.52 18.43 10.48
N LEU A 576 -23.11 18.36 11.74
CA LEU A 576 -23.24 17.14 12.52
C LEU A 576 -24.63 17.12 13.14
N VAL A 577 -25.42 16.11 12.82
CA VAL A 577 -26.85 16.07 13.16
C VAL A 577 -27.16 14.95 14.13
N LEU A 578 -28.14 15.20 15.01
CA LEU A 578 -28.78 14.14 15.79
C LEU A 578 -29.81 13.45 14.91
N LEU A 579 -29.82 12.13 14.93
CA LEU A 579 -30.82 11.27 14.31
C LEU A 579 -31.67 10.64 15.40
N ARG A 580 -32.95 10.51 15.12
CA ARG A 580 -33.91 9.83 15.99
C ARG A 580 -34.58 8.70 15.20
N SER A 581 -34.56 7.49 15.74
CA SER A 581 -35.13 6.34 15.03
C SER A 581 -36.66 6.44 14.92
N SER A 582 -37.23 5.99 13.80
CA SER A 582 -38.69 6.00 13.63
C SER A 582 -39.42 5.12 14.65
N ALA A 583 -38.77 4.05 15.15
CA ALA A 583 -39.31 3.21 16.21
C ALA A 583 -39.39 3.95 17.56
N PHE A 584 -38.38 4.77 17.87
CA PHE A 584 -38.41 5.64 19.04
C PHE A 584 -39.43 6.78 18.87
N ALA A 585 -39.53 7.36 17.67
CA ALA A 585 -40.50 8.41 17.35
C ALA A 585 -41.96 7.98 17.58
N ALA A 586 -42.25 6.67 17.51
CA ALA A 586 -43.57 6.11 17.76
C ALA A 586 -43.90 5.90 19.26
N ARG A 587 -42.97 6.12 20.19
CA ARG A 587 -43.20 5.95 21.64
C ARG A 587 -44.00 7.12 22.20
N SER A 588 -44.88 6.84 23.16
CA SER A 588 -45.66 7.89 23.85
C SER A 588 -44.79 8.86 24.67
N THR A 589 -43.60 8.45 25.10
CA THR A 589 -42.63 9.27 25.86
C THR A 589 -41.65 10.04 24.98
N CYS A 590 -41.75 9.89 23.64
CA CYS A 590 -40.71 10.33 22.71
C CYS A 590 -40.31 11.80 22.89
N GLU A 591 -41.28 12.70 23.03
CA GLU A 591 -41.01 14.14 23.12
C GLU A 591 -40.35 14.53 24.46
N GLU A 592 -40.69 13.87 25.56
CA GLU A 592 -40.05 14.10 26.86
C GLU A 592 -38.61 13.58 26.87
N ASP A 593 -38.42 12.35 26.38
CA ASP A 593 -37.11 11.71 26.26
C ASP A 593 -36.19 12.48 25.30
N TYR A 594 -36.74 12.99 24.18
CA TYR A 594 -36.01 13.80 23.21
C TYR A 594 -35.54 15.12 23.81
N LYS A 595 -36.41 15.85 24.53
CA LYS A 595 -36.04 17.10 25.22
C LYS A 595 -34.93 16.87 26.23
N TRP A 596 -35.02 15.80 27.01
CA TRP A 596 -33.98 15.42 27.95
C TRP A 596 -32.64 15.10 27.24
N VAL A 597 -32.68 14.42 26.09
CA VAL A 597 -31.50 14.18 25.24
C VAL A 597 -30.87 15.48 24.73
N LEU A 598 -31.66 16.46 24.30
CA LEU A 598 -31.13 17.77 23.89
C LEU A 598 -30.42 18.50 25.03
N GLN A 599 -30.98 18.43 26.24
CA GLN A 599 -30.33 18.96 27.43
C GLN A 599 -28.99 18.26 27.69
N LEU A 600 -28.95 16.92 27.61
CA LEU A 600 -27.70 16.18 27.78
C LEU A 600 -26.64 16.59 26.77
N ILE A 601 -27.02 16.87 25.52
CA ILE A 601 -26.10 17.36 24.49
C ILE A 601 -25.59 18.77 24.86
N SER A 602 -26.46 19.69 25.28
CA SER A 602 -26.06 21.03 25.73
C SER A 602 -25.11 20.97 26.93
N GLU A 603 -25.40 20.11 27.90
CA GLU A 603 -24.54 19.88 29.07
C GLU A 603 -23.21 19.23 28.68
N ALA A 604 -23.21 18.32 27.70
CA ALA A 604 -22.01 17.73 27.15
C ALA A 604 -21.11 18.81 26.53
N HIS A 605 -21.66 19.68 25.68
CA HIS A 605 -20.94 20.83 25.11
C HIS A 605 -20.32 21.72 26.18
N LYS A 606 -21.09 22.16 27.18
CA LYS A 606 -20.60 23.00 28.29
C LYS A 606 -19.48 22.32 29.07
N THR A 607 -19.61 21.02 29.31
CA THR A 607 -18.62 20.25 30.06
C THR A 607 -17.34 20.07 29.28
N ILE A 608 -17.44 19.64 28.02
CA ILE A 608 -16.29 19.44 27.14
C ILE A 608 -15.54 20.76 26.96
N GLY A 609 -16.26 21.88 26.81
CA GLY A 609 -15.64 23.20 26.73
C GLY A 609 -14.86 23.59 27.99
N ARG A 610 -15.38 23.29 29.19
CA ARG A 610 -14.72 23.60 30.48
C ARG A 610 -13.53 22.69 30.79
N SER A 611 -13.54 21.45 30.31
CA SER A 611 -12.49 20.45 30.60
C SER A 611 -11.85 19.86 29.34
N LEU A 612 -11.70 20.68 28.29
CA LEU A 612 -11.26 20.23 26.96
C LEU A 612 -9.94 19.45 27.02
N GLU A 613 -8.97 19.95 27.77
CA GLU A 613 -7.66 19.30 27.97
C GLU A 613 -7.78 17.94 28.65
N GLU A 614 -8.65 17.83 29.66
CA GLU A 614 -8.93 16.57 30.35
C GLU A 614 -9.59 15.57 29.39
N ARG A 615 -10.52 16.01 28.54
CA ARG A 615 -11.18 15.15 27.54
C ARG A 615 -10.21 14.66 26.47
N VAL A 616 -9.30 15.53 26.02
CA VAL A 616 -8.23 15.14 25.10
C VAL A 616 -7.32 14.09 25.75
N ARG A 617 -6.93 14.31 27.01
CA ARG A 617 -6.12 13.34 27.76
C ARG A 617 -6.84 12.01 27.92
N GLU A 618 -8.13 12.05 28.25
CA GLU A 618 -8.98 10.87 28.37
C GLU A 618 -8.98 10.07 27.06
N LEU A 619 -9.29 10.72 25.92
CA LEU A 619 -9.24 10.09 24.60
C LEU A 619 -7.91 9.38 24.36
N MET A 620 -6.80 10.07 24.62
CA MET A 620 -5.45 9.53 24.43
C MET A 620 -5.19 8.29 25.30
N THR A 621 -5.73 8.26 26.52
CA THR A 621 -5.58 7.13 27.45
C THR A 621 -6.53 5.97 27.18
N THR A 622 -7.72 6.22 26.61
CA THR A 622 -8.75 5.19 26.36
C THR A 622 -8.58 4.48 25.02
N GLY A 623 -7.34 4.33 24.54
CA GLY A 623 -7.03 3.62 23.30
C GLY A 623 -7.36 4.36 22.00
N PHE A 624 -7.70 5.66 22.03
CA PHE A 624 -7.96 6.44 20.80
C PHE A 624 -6.75 6.48 19.88
N LEU A 625 -5.52 6.53 20.41
CA LEU A 625 -4.30 6.45 19.60
C LEU A 625 -4.19 5.12 18.84
N ALA A 626 -4.52 4.01 19.50
CA ALA A 626 -4.53 2.71 18.85
C ALA A 626 -5.61 2.66 17.75
N HIS A 627 -6.76 3.29 17.99
CA HIS A 627 -7.81 3.46 16.98
C HIS A 627 -7.35 4.32 15.80
N CYS A 628 -6.70 5.47 16.05
CA CYS A 628 -6.10 6.29 15.00
C CYS A 628 -5.07 5.50 14.20
N ALA A 629 -4.18 4.77 14.86
CA ALA A 629 -3.20 3.93 14.18
C ALA A 629 -3.89 2.89 13.29
N LYS A 630 -4.95 2.22 13.78
CA LYS A 630 -5.79 1.31 12.99
C LYS A 630 -6.41 2.01 11.76
N LEU A 631 -6.95 3.21 11.92
CA LEU A 631 -7.49 4.02 10.81
C LEU A 631 -6.42 4.45 9.81
N LEU A 632 -5.17 4.58 10.25
CA LEU A 632 -4.00 4.83 9.41
C LEU A 632 -3.46 3.55 8.73
N GLY A 633 -4.12 2.42 8.89
CA GLY A 633 -3.73 1.17 8.23
C GLY A 633 -2.99 0.17 9.11
N LEU A 634 -3.19 0.14 10.42
CA LEU A 634 -2.77 -1.06 11.17
C LEU A 634 -3.78 -2.19 10.95
N LYS A 635 -3.34 -3.29 10.34
CA LYS A 635 -4.08 -4.56 10.34
C LYS A 635 -3.97 -5.17 11.74
N ARG A 636 -5.11 -5.32 12.43
CA ARG A 636 -5.30 -6.03 13.69
C ARG A 636 -4.18 -7.04 14.04
N GLY A 637 -3.42 -6.72 15.08
CA GLY A 637 -2.59 -7.65 15.85
C GLY A 637 -2.54 -7.34 17.35
N TYR A 638 -2.88 -6.12 17.77
CA TYR A 638 -2.85 -5.75 19.19
C TYR A 638 -4.22 -5.96 19.85
N ASN A 639 -4.46 -7.17 20.38
CA ASN A 639 -5.40 -7.38 21.48
C ASN A 639 -4.73 -6.88 22.77
N GLY A 640 -4.54 -5.57 22.89
CA GLY A 640 -4.21 -4.94 24.16
C GLY A 640 -5.51 -4.62 24.87
N SER A 641 -6.00 -5.52 25.71
CA SER A 641 -6.79 -5.12 26.86
C SER A 641 -5.93 -4.15 27.68
N ILE A 642 -6.39 -2.91 27.83
CA ILE A 642 -5.96 -2.04 28.94
C ILE A 642 -6.61 -2.59 30.20
#